data_AF-A0A8C5CFT7-F1
#
_entry.id   AF-A0A8C5CFT7-F1
#
_cell.length_a   1.000
_cell.length_b   1.000
_cell.length_c   1.000
_cell.angle_alpha   90.00
_cell.angle_beta   90.00
_cell.angle_gamma   90.00
#
_symmetry.space_group_name_H-M   'P 1'
#
loop_
_entity.id
_entity.type
_entity.pdbx_description
1 polymer ?
#
loop_
_entity_poly.entity_id
_entity_poly.type
_entity_poly.pdbx_seq_one_letter_code
_entity_poly.pdbx_strand_id
1 'polypeptide(L)'
;MFLLLRHIVSLFLIIPKTRIFSSSSSNHTGRCLSSAPCFSPQADFNGKHDSLFFNDGVRRIDFVLVYEDEDKKDFDKRHTFQRKKASLMKMGMALEATRSVVDDKLIFVKVHMPWDVLCTYAEVLHIKLPIQPNDLASRPSPWRFFSCVTKHFYPSEDKIGREADFYTAPFEKDRLEYFYVKDQDNFFTPSMRSRMAYYILNRAPYEIRGNIKKFGITKLLDSGVYKAAYPLHDCRFNVRSTELGSPNERLLLYEEWAHPKSFYKMQPLDLIRKYYGEKIGIYFAWLGFYTLMLALAAAVGLGSFIYGYHTQETSTWSKEVCDPNIGGAIVMCPQCDLECTYWRLNSTCESSKKLCIFDNFGTLVFAVFMSVWVTLFLEFWKRYQAELEYEWDTVEFLEQEEQPRPEYEAKCSHERINPITRAKEKVPYTACGRCIRLSLGIGTVLFWILLILASVVAIIVYRLAVFFAFSAKLRAQDLKELEPFREYVTPQMATTVSASIISFVVIMILNILYERVAIWITDFELPRTKTEYENSLTLKMFLFQFVNYYSSCFYIAFAKGKVVGYPKEPVYLLGKYRNEECDPGGCLMELTTQLTVIMGGKAIWNNIQEVLLPWVKNLIFRHCTQAGSEKVIPRWEQDYQLQPIGKLGLFYEYLEMVIQFGFVTLFVASFPLAPVLALVNNLFEIRVDAWKITTQFRRMVPEKAQDIGAWQPILQGVAILAVATNAMIIAFSSDMIPRLVYYWSFSVFPYGDHAESTMSGYINNTLSIFNIDDFSNFSRPHNTPYWFKNSSTCRYRDFRNPPGHHKEYQYNMQYWHVIAAKMAFIIVVEHIVYFTKFVLSYIIPDVPVHVREQIKRERYLTQVIIHEANLKLVTKRLKPPEDDEEKPQHPKGKEEKLELELDF
;
A
#
# COMPACT_ATOMS: atom_id res chain seq x y z
N MET A 1 -13.10 12.75 -23.20
CA MET A 1 -11.98 12.67 -22.23
C MET A 1 -11.48 14.05 -21.79
N PHE A 2 -11.02 14.92 -22.69
CA PHE A 2 -10.55 16.29 -22.35
C PHE A 2 -11.60 17.23 -21.73
N LEU A 3 -12.87 17.14 -22.15
CA LEU A 3 -13.98 17.89 -21.54
C LEU A 3 -14.36 17.40 -20.13
N LEU A 4 -14.13 16.11 -19.85
CA LEU A 4 -14.36 15.52 -18.52
C LEU A 4 -13.27 15.97 -17.53
N LEU A 5 -12.01 16.06 -17.99
CA LEU A 5 -10.91 16.64 -17.21
C LEU A 5 -11.20 18.10 -16.82
N ARG A 6 -11.81 18.88 -17.73
CA ARG A 6 -12.14 20.29 -17.48
C ARG A 6 -13.21 20.46 -16.39
N HIS A 7 -14.17 19.55 -16.29
CA HIS A 7 -15.18 19.56 -15.23
C HIS A 7 -14.66 19.04 -13.88
N ILE A 8 -13.77 18.03 -13.88
CA ILE A 8 -13.13 17.53 -12.65
C ILE A 8 -12.20 18.59 -12.05
N VAL A 9 -11.46 19.33 -12.88
CA VAL A 9 -10.64 20.47 -12.44
C VAL A 9 -11.50 21.61 -11.89
N SER A 10 -12.70 21.82 -12.44
CA SER A 10 -13.63 22.85 -11.94
C SER A 10 -14.31 22.50 -10.62
N LEU A 11 -14.46 21.21 -10.27
CA LEU A 11 -14.99 20.78 -8.97
C LEU A 11 -13.94 20.86 -7.85
N PHE A 12 -12.65 20.75 -8.17
CA PHE A 12 -11.54 20.88 -7.21
C PHE A 12 -11.03 22.32 -7.02
N LEU A 13 -11.53 23.28 -7.80
CA LEU A 13 -11.18 24.71 -7.69
C LEU A 13 -12.34 25.52 -7.08
N ILE A 14 -12.75 25.18 -5.85
CA ILE A 14 -13.46 26.15 -5.00
C ILE A 14 -12.39 26.90 -4.20
N ILE A 15 -11.74 27.86 -4.86
CA ILE A 15 -11.00 28.94 -4.22
C ILE A 15 -11.98 30.11 -4.07
N PRO A 16 -12.25 30.64 -2.86
CA PRO A 16 -13.01 31.87 -2.76
C PRO A 16 -12.15 33.01 -3.32
N LYS A 17 -12.45 33.46 -4.53
CA LYS A 17 -11.94 34.72 -5.09
C LYS A 17 -12.65 35.89 -4.37
N THR A 18 -12.06 36.42 -3.30
CA THR A 18 -12.39 37.77 -2.83
C THR A 18 -11.53 38.78 -3.59
N ARG A 19 -12.09 39.42 -4.62
CA ARG A 19 -11.62 40.71 -5.13
C ARG A 19 -12.18 41.80 -4.22
N ILE A 20 -11.31 42.59 -3.60
CA ILE A 20 -11.68 43.93 -3.11
C ILE A 20 -10.57 44.89 -3.54
N PHE A 21 -10.93 45.80 -4.45
CA PHE A 21 -10.25 47.06 -4.69
C PHE A 21 -10.47 47.97 -3.48
N SER A 22 -9.41 48.52 -2.88
CA SER A 22 -9.46 49.88 -2.32
C SER A 22 -8.05 50.37 -2.02
N SER A 23 -7.63 51.37 -2.78
CA SER A 23 -6.57 52.30 -2.43
C SER A 23 -7.00 53.16 -1.24
N SER A 24 -6.17 53.25 -0.21
CA SER A 24 -6.03 54.48 0.57
C SER A 24 -4.69 54.50 1.31
N SER A 25 -3.89 55.51 0.97
CA SER A 25 -2.74 55.95 1.73
C SER A 25 -3.22 56.66 3.00
N SER A 26 -2.69 56.31 4.16
CA SER A 26 -2.59 57.24 5.28
C SER A 26 -1.39 56.92 6.16
N ASN A 27 -0.44 57.86 6.14
CA ASN A 27 0.62 57.98 7.13
C ASN A 27 0.00 58.25 8.50
N HIS A 28 0.36 57.46 9.52
CA HIS A 28 0.33 57.95 10.90
C HIS A 28 1.43 57.30 11.75
N THR A 29 2.40 58.15 12.09
CA THR A 29 3.31 58.07 13.22
C THR A 29 2.54 58.10 14.55
N GLY A 30 2.88 57.26 15.53
CA GLY A 30 2.49 57.53 16.92
C GLY A 30 2.42 56.37 17.92
N ARG A 31 3.49 56.26 18.73
CA ARG A 31 3.55 55.86 20.15
C ARG A 31 3.10 54.45 20.58
N CYS A 32 4.11 53.68 20.99
CA CYS A 32 4.00 52.52 21.88
C CYS A 32 3.43 52.92 23.24
N LEU A 33 2.39 52.23 23.72
CA LEU A 33 2.08 52.13 25.14
C LEU A 33 2.72 50.87 25.72
N SER A 34 3.50 51.07 26.77
CA SER A 34 4.18 50.08 27.59
C SER A 34 3.20 49.25 28.42
N SER A 35 3.04 47.96 28.06
CA SER A 35 2.74 46.82 28.95
C SER A 35 2.26 45.61 28.15
N ALA A 36 3.19 44.85 27.55
CA ALA A 36 2.90 43.51 27.02
C ALA A 36 4.13 42.61 27.17
N PRO A 37 3.96 41.34 27.61
CA PRO A 37 5.08 40.45 27.91
C PRO A 37 5.77 39.93 26.65
N CYS A 38 7.11 40.01 26.66
CA CYS A 38 8.10 39.37 25.79
C CYS A 38 7.66 39.01 24.35
N PHE A 39 7.82 39.97 23.43
CA PHE A 39 8.03 39.66 22.02
C PHE A 39 9.38 38.92 21.88
N SER A 40 9.38 37.71 21.32
CA SER A 40 10.60 37.16 20.68
C SER A 40 11.11 38.17 19.64
N PRO A 41 12.42 38.27 19.39
CA PRO A 41 12.92 39.15 18.34
C PRO A 41 12.25 38.76 17.03
N GLN A 42 11.44 39.67 16.49
CA GLN A 42 10.97 39.56 15.11
C GLN A 42 12.20 39.89 14.27
N ALA A 43 12.75 38.89 13.61
CA ALA A 43 13.99 39.03 12.87
C ALA A 43 13.66 39.21 11.39
N ASP A 44 14.35 40.14 10.74
CA ASP A 44 14.24 40.31 9.30
C ASP A 44 15.05 39.23 8.58
N PHE A 45 14.67 38.92 7.34
CA PHE A 45 15.36 37.91 6.55
C PHE A 45 16.79 38.37 6.20
N ASN A 46 17.78 37.52 6.50
CA ASN A 46 19.21 37.80 6.35
C ASN A 46 19.75 37.64 4.90
N GLY A 47 18.87 37.44 3.91
CA GLY A 47 19.25 37.29 2.49
C GLY A 47 19.85 35.93 2.11
N LYS A 48 19.98 34.98 3.05
CA LYS A 48 20.53 33.64 2.76
C LYS A 48 19.44 32.70 2.23
N HIS A 49 19.60 32.23 0.99
CA HIS A 49 18.61 31.35 0.33
C HIS A 49 18.53 29.94 0.96
N ASP A 50 19.68 29.36 1.35
CA ASP A 50 19.77 27.93 1.70
C ASP A 50 20.08 27.65 3.20
N SER A 51 19.91 28.63 4.10
CA SER A 51 20.33 28.46 5.50
C SER A 51 19.43 27.54 6.33
N LEU A 52 20.03 26.54 6.97
CA LEU A 52 19.35 25.65 7.94
C LEU A 52 19.44 26.15 9.39
N PHE A 53 20.12 27.27 9.60
CA PHE A 53 20.33 27.88 10.91
C PHE A 53 19.47 29.13 11.07
N PHE A 54 19.33 29.57 12.31
CA PHE A 54 18.77 30.85 12.70
C PHE A 54 19.63 31.99 12.11
N ASN A 55 19.15 33.22 12.23
CA ASN A 55 19.88 34.36 11.67
C ASN A 55 21.27 34.57 12.31
N ASP A 56 21.52 33.99 13.48
CA ASP A 56 22.81 33.96 14.17
C ASP A 56 23.83 32.96 13.58
N GLY A 57 23.39 32.01 12.75
CA GLY A 57 24.25 30.99 12.15
C GLY A 57 24.69 29.86 13.09
N VAL A 58 24.21 29.82 14.34
CA VAL A 58 24.61 28.82 15.34
C VAL A 58 23.48 27.83 15.61
N ARG A 59 22.25 28.34 15.80
CA ARG A 59 21.11 27.48 16.19
C ARG A 59 20.45 26.86 14.96
N ARG A 60 20.49 25.53 14.84
CA ARG A 60 19.83 24.80 13.73
C ARG A 60 18.30 24.84 13.84
N ILE A 61 17.60 24.95 12.72
CA ILE A 61 16.14 24.88 12.65
C ILE A 61 15.70 23.42 12.66
N ASP A 62 14.99 23.00 13.70
CA ASP A 62 14.49 21.62 13.86
C ASP A 62 13.06 21.45 13.33
N PHE A 63 12.26 22.54 13.39
CA PHE A 63 10.87 22.56 12.94
C PHE A 63 10.43 23.96 12.51
N VAL A 64 9.42 24.05 11.64
CA VAL A 64 8.82 25.32 11.22
C VAL A 64 7.31 25.28 11.43
N LEU A 65 6.78 26.36 12.02
CA LEU A 65 5.35 26.60 12.16
C LEU A 65 4.95 27.80 11.28
N VAL A 66 3.85 27.67 10.55
CA VAL A 66 3.33 28.72 9.68
C VAL A 66 2.04 29.27 10.26
N TYR A 67 2.02 30.58 10.49
CA TYR A 67 0.87 31.33 10.98
C TYR A 67 0.51 32.42 9.96
N GLU A 68 -0.78 32.69 9.80
CA GLU A 68 -1.29 33.77 8.96
C GLU A 68 -1.88 34.85 9.86
N ASP A 69 -1.31 36.05 9.81
CA ASP A 69 -1.82 37.19 10.56
C ASP A 69 -2.89 37.90 9.72
N GLU A 70 -4.14 37.46 9.84
CA GLU A 70 -5.27 38.20 9.24
C GLU A 70 -5.61 39.42 10.09
N ASP A 71 -5.58 40.61 9.48
CA ASP A 71 -5.94 41.86 10.12
C ASP A 71 -7.35 41.79 10.78
N LYS A 72 -7.36 41.93 12.11
CA LYS A 72 -8.51 42.23 13.00
C LYS A 72 -9.66 41.22 13.13
N LYS A 73 -9.74 40.10 12.40
CA LYS A 73 -10.95 39.23 12.45
C LYS A 73 -11.01 38.15 13.53
N ASP A 74 -9.88 37.62 14.02
CA ASP A 74 -9.89 36.48 14.96
C ASP A 74 -9.01 36.70 16.21
N PHE A 75 -9.47 37.55 17.14
CA PHE A 75 -8.80 37.79 18.43
C PHE A 75 -8.48 36.49 19.20
N ASP A 76 -9.40 35.52 19.16
CA ASP A 76 -9.27 34.23 19.84
C ASP A 76 -8.15 33.35 19.25
N LYS A 77 -7.95 33.36 17.93
CA LYS A 77 -6.88 32.59 17.28
C LYS A 77 -5.51 33.17 17.65
N ARG A 78 -5.39 34.50 17.61
CA ARG A 78 -4.15 35.20 18.00
C ARG A 78 -3.80 34.94 19.46
N HIS A 79 -4.78 35.01 20.36
CA HIS A 79 -4.56 34.72 21.78
C HIS A 79 -4.17 33.25 22.03
N THR A 80 -4.82 32.31 21.32
CA THR A 80 -4.47 30.89 21.38
C THR A 80 -3.05 30.63 20.88
N PHE A 81 -2.64 31.28 19.79
CA PHE A 81 -1.27 31.25 19.26
C PHE A 81 -0.25 31.76 20.29
N GLN A 82 -0.50 32.91 20.92
CA GLN A 82 0.40 33.48 21.93
C GLN A 82 0.53 32.57 23.16
N ARG A 83 -0.57 31.98 23.62
CA ARG A 83 -0.55 31.00 24.72
C ARG A 83 0.26 29.76 24.37
N LYS A 84 0.08 29.21 23.16
CA LYS A 84 0.89 28.08 22.69
C LYS A 84 2.37 28.47 22.66
N LYS A 85 2.72 29.62 22.09
CA LYS A 85 4.09 30.12 22.03
C LYS A 85 4.74 30.23 23.41
N ALA A 86 4.05 30.84 24.38
CA ALA A 86 4.54 30.96 25.75
C ALA A 86 4.74 29.57 26.40
N SER A 87 3.84 28.62 26.12
CA SER A 87 3.96 27.24 26.57
C SER A 87 5.20 26.56 25.98
N LEU A 88 5.47 26.72 24.68
CA LEU A 88 6.67 26.18 24.02
C LEU A 88 7.97 26.72 24.64
N MET A 89 8.03 28.03 24.90
CA MET A 89 9.17 28.64 25.59
C MET A 89 9.32 28.13 27.02
N LYS A 90 8.21 27.90 27.75
CA LYS A 90 8.23 27.32 29.10
C LYS A 90 8.77 25.89 29.12
N MET A 91 8.61 25.12 28.04
CA MET A 91 9.22 23.80 27.88
C MET A 91 10.67 23.86 27.37
N GLY A 92 11.26 25.05 27.26
CA GLY A 92 12.68 25.24 26.94
C GLY A 92 13.01 25.37 25.45
N MET A 93 12.01 25.44 24.55
CA MET A 93 12.29 25.59 23.11
C MET A 93 12.60 27.05 22.73
N ALA A 94 13.60 27.23 21.87
CA ALA A 94 13.96 28.51 21.30
C ALA A 94 13.15 28.77 20.02
N LEU A 95 12.59 29.97 19.90
CA LEU A 95 11.71 30.36 18.80
C LEU A 95 12.20 31.67 18.16
N GLU A 96 12.26 31.69 16.83
CA GLU A 96 12.54 32.90 16.03
C GLU A 96 11.43 33.06 14.99
N ALA A 97 10.87 34.28 14.86
CA ALA A 97 9.79 34.55 13.91
C ALA A 97 10.26 35.49 12.80
N THR A 98 10.08 35.08 11.55
CA THR A 98 10.41 35.85 10.35
C THR A 98 9.15 36.04 9.49
N ARG A 99 8.95 37.25 8.96
CA ARG A 99 7.87 37.50 7.98
C ARG A 99 8.25 36.88 6.62
N SER A 100 7.24 36.44 5.89
CA SER A 100 7.41 35.89 4.54
C SER A 100 7.89 36.97 3.57
N VAL A 101 8.71 36.57 2.61
CA VAL A 101 9.22 37.45 1.54
C VAL A 101 8.20 37.61 0.40
N VAL A 102 7.34 36.61 0.21
CA VAL A 102 6.33 36.54 -0.88
C VAL A 102 4.98 37.12 -0.45
N ASP A 103 4.51 36.75 0.75
CA ASP A 103 3.17 37.09 1.24
C ASP A 103 3.26 37.77 2.62
N ASP A 104 3.06 39.09 2.70
CA ASP A 104 3.23 39.85 3.96
C ASP A 104 2.37 39.35 5.14
N LYS A 105 1.31 38.59 4.87
CA LYS A 105 0.42 37.99 5.88
C LYS A 105 1.00 36.76 6.56
N LEU A 106 1.96 36.08 5.92
CA LEU A 106 2.51 34.82 6.42
C LEU A 106 3.70 35.09 7.35
N ILE A 107 3.68 34.46 8.51
CA ILE A 107 4.76 34.48 9.49
C ILE A 107 5.26 33.05 9.68
N PHE A 108 6.57 32.87 9.46
CA PHE A 108 7.27 31.62 9.71
C PHE A 108 7.93 31.67 11.08
N VAL A 109 7.58 30.73 11.94
CA VAL A 109 8.20 30.57 13.27
C VAL A 109 9.13 29.37 13.22
N LYS A 110 10.43 29.63 13.29
CA LYS A 110 11.51 28.66 13.36
C LYS A 110 11.62 28.15 14.80
N VAL A 111 11.73 26.84 14.97
CA VAL A 111 11.85 26.16 16.26
C VAL A 111 13.21 25.49 16.35
N HIS A 112 13.92 25.72 17.45
CA HIS A 112 15.19 25.09 17.78
C HIS A 112 15.13 24.47 19.18
N MET A 113 15.68 23.28 19.34
CA MET A 113 15.86 22.64 20.63
C MET A 113 17.31 22.76 21.13
N PRO A 114 17.51 23.38 22.30
CA PRO A 114 18.80 23.38 22.98
C PRO A 114 19.25 21.96 23.39
N TRP A 115 20.56 21.78 23.60
CA TRP A 115 21.17 20.51 24.01
C TRP A 115 20.57 19.89 25.27
N ASP A 116 20.34 20.69 26.33
CA ASP A 116 19.75 20.19 27.57
C ASP A 116 18.32 19.65 27.38
N VAL A 117 17.56 20.31 26.51
CA VAL A 117 16.19 19.91 26.17
C VAL A 117 16.24 18.60 25.37
N LEU A 118 17.16 18.48 24.41
CA LEU A 118 17.38 17.24 23.66
C LEU A 118 17.73 16.08 24.59
N CYS A 119 18.67 16.26 25.51
CA CYS A 119 19.05 15.21 26.45
C CYS A 119 17.87 14.75 27.32
N THR A 120 17.11 15.72 27.85
CA THR A 120 15.95 15.44 28.71
C THR A 120 14.87 14.67 27.94
N TYR A 121 14.56 15.08 26.71
CA TYR A 121 13.54 14.41 25.91
C TYR A 121 14.04 13.12 25.25
N ALA A 122 15.34 12.97 25.02
CA ALA A 122 15.94 11.73 24.58
C ALA A 122 15.80 10.64 25.66
N GLU A 123 15.95 11.01 26.93
CA GLU A 123 15.73 10.12 28.08
C GLU A 123 14.24 9.76 28.25
N VAL A 124 13.34 10.76 28.17
CA VAL A 124 11.88 10.53 28.23
C VAL A 124 11.39 9.60 27.11
N LEU A 125 12.00 9.68 25.93
CA LEU A 125 11.70 8.83 24.79
C LEU A 125 12.56 7.56 24.72
N HIS A 126 13.43 7.33 25.71
CA HIS A 126 14.38 6.21 25.78
C HIS A 126 15.10 5.94 24.46
N ILE A 127 15.61 7.00 23.83
CA ILE A 127 16.29 6.92 22.55
C ILE A 127 17.57 6.11 22.72
N LYS A 128 17.70 5.02 21.94
CA LYS A 128 18.93 4.24 21.87
C LYS A 128 20.03 5.02 21.16
N LEU A 129 21.21 5.05 21.75
CA LEU A 129 22.40 5.75 21.27
C LEU A 129 23.64 4.85 21.36
N PRO A 130 24.65 5.07 20.50
CA PRO A 130 25.81 4.20 20.41
C PRO A 130 26.69 4.27 21.66
N ILE A 131 27.12 3.11 22.16
CA ILE A 131 28.06 2.95 23.28
C ILE A 131 29.43 2.55 22.73
N GLN A 132 29.49 1.41 22.04
CA GLN A 132 30.74 0.78 21.63
C GLN A 132 30.61 0.26 20.19
N PRO A 133 31.65 0.34 19.35
CA PRO A 133 31.63 -0.30 18.04
C PRO A 133 31.44 -1.81 18.16
N ASN A 134 30.75 -2.40 17.19
CA ASN A 134 30.48 -3.83 17.13
C ASN A 134 31.80 -4.62 17.05
N ASP A 135 32.02 -5.50 18.02
CA ASP A 135 33.23 -6.31 18.19
C ASP A 135 33.08 -7.73 17.61
N LEU A 136 31.87 -8.12 17.21
CA LEU A 136 31.62 -9.39 16.54
C LEU A 136 32.13 -9.33 15.10
N ALA A 137 32.85 -10.38 14.67
CA ALA A 137 33.25 -10.52 13.28
C ALA A 137 32.01 -10.48 12.38
N SER A 138 31.94 -9.48 11.48
CA SER A 138 30.86 -9.35 10.52
C SER A 138 30.87 -10.60 9.62
N ARG A 139 29.90 -11.50 9.85
CA ARG A 139 29.74 -12.66 8.98
C ARG A 139 29.12 -12.18 7.67
N PRO A 140 29.66 -12.62 6.52
CA PRO A 140 29.09 -12.22 5.24
C PRO A 140 27.64 -12.71 5.13
N SER A 141 26.78 -11.86 4.55
CA SER A 141 25.38 -12.19 4.34
C SER A 141 25.22 -13.51 3.56
N PRO A 142 24.15 -14.31 3.83
CA PRO A 142 23.89 -15.56 3.11
C PRO A 142 23.77 -15.39 1.59
N TRP A 143 23.49 -14.16 1.12
CA TRP A 143 23.37 -13.77 -0.28
C TRP A 143 24.71 -13.61 -1.01
N ARG A 144 25.85 -13.88 -0.35
CA ARG A 144 27.18 -13.76 -0.97
C ARG A 144 27.39 -14.68 -2.18
N PHE A 145 26.58 -15.73 -2.34
CA PHE A 145 26.62 -16.60 -3.52
C PHE A 145 26.36 -15.82 -4.82
N PHE A 146 25.63 -14.71 -4.75
CA PHE A 146 25.39 -13.79 -5.87
C PHE A 146 26.26 -12.52 -5.82
N SER A 147 27.21 -12.40 -4.88
CA SER A 147 27.97 -11.14 -4.63
C SER A 147 28.74 -10.60 -5.82
N CYS A 148 29.25 -11.48 -6.70
CA CYS A 148 29.95 -11.03 -7.91
C CYS A 148 29.01 -10.31 -8.89
N VAL A 149 27.74 -10.73 -8.94
CA VAL A 149 26.71 -10.13 -9.80
C VAL A 149 26.08 -8.93 -9.11
N THR A 150 25.87 -8.99 -7.79
CA THR A 150 25.20 -7.93 -7.04
C THR A 150 26.08 -6.73 -6.72
N LYS A 151 27.41 -6.88 -6.70
CA LYS A 151 28.34 -5.77 -6.44
C LYS A 151 28.18 -4.60 -7.41
N HIS A 152 27.83 -4.86 -8.67
CA HIS A 152 27.59 -3.81 -9.67
C HIS A 152 26.26 -3.06 -9.46
N PHE A 153 25.32 -3.69 -8.74
CA PHE A 153 24.03 -3.10 -8.42
C PHE A 153 24.09 -2.24 -7.14
N TYR A 154 25.02 -2.47 -6.21
CA TYR A 154 25.14 -1.59 -5.03
C TYR A 154 25.74 -0.21 -5.38
N PRO A 155 25.30 0.88 -4.71
CA PRO A 155 25.97 2.17 -4.80
C PRO A 155 27.46 2.05 -4.43
N SER A 156 28.32 2.84 -5.09
CA SER A 156 29.76 2.84 -4.81
C SER A 156 30.04 3.22 -3.36
N GLU A 157 30.82 2.41 -2.65
CA GLU A 157 31.22 2.65 -1.24
C GLU A 157 31.97 3.98 -1.06
N ASP A 158 32.58 4.53 -2.13
CA ASP A 158 33.23 5.85 -2.14
C ASP A 158 32.25 7.03 -1.97
N LYS A 159 30.98 6.85 -2.36
CA LYS A 159 29.94 7.89 -2.28
C LYS A 159 29.01 7.71 -1.08
N ILE A 160 28.69 6.46 -0.75
CA ILE A 160 27.86 6.08 0.40
C ILE A 160 28.68 5.07 1.21
N GLY A 161 29.37 5.56 2.24
CA GLY A 161 30.07 4.68 3.17
C GLY A 161 29.08 3.84 3.97
N ARG A 162 29.46 2.59 4.29
CA ARG A 162 28.68 1.80 5.26
C ARG A 162 28.74 2.48 6.63
N GLU A 163 27.59 2.63 7.27
CA GLU A 163 27.56 3.06 8.66
C GLU A 163 28.26 2.00 9.51
N ALA A 164 29.05 2.42 10.49
CA ALA A 164 29.68 1.48 11.42
C ALA A 164 28.62 0.97 12.37
N ASP A 165 28.57 -0.34 12.58
CA ASP A 165 27.66 -0.94 13.55
C ASP A 165 28.15 -0.63 14.97
N PHE A 166 27.24 -0.19 15.82
CA PHE A 166 27.50 0.06 17.24
C PHE A 166 26.52 -0.76 18.07
N TYR A 167 26.96 -1.18 19.25
CA TYR A 167 26.02 -1.56 20.31
C TYR A 167 25.36 -0.31 20.86
N THR A 168 24.04 -0.35 20.99
CA THR A 168 23.23 0.79 21.42
C THR A 168 22.58 0.49 22.77
N ALA A 169 22.26 1.55 23.53
CA ALA A 169 21.49 1.44 24.77
C ALA A 169 20.62 2.68 24.95
N PRO A 170 19.52 2.60 25.73
CA PRO A 170 18.68 3.75 26.03
C PRO A 170 19.50 4.85 26.71
N PHE A 171 19.37 6.06 26.19
CA PHE A 171 20.11 7.22 26.68
C PHE A 171 19.66 7.66 28.08
N GLU A 172 20.63 7.83 28.97
CA GLU A 172 20.44 8.40 30.31
C GLU A 172 21.35 9.63 30.45
N LYS A 173 20.78 10.77 30.85
CA LYS A 173 21.54 12.03 30.98
C LYS A 173 22.69 11.92 31.98
N ASP A 174 22.47 11.18 33.08
CA ASP A 174 23.45 11.00 34.15
C ASP A 174 24.63 10.09 33.75
N ARG A 175 24.53 9.35 32.64
CA ARG A 175 25.51 8.35 32.19
C ARG A 175 26.17 8.71 30.85
N LEU A 176 26.26 10.00 30.55
CA LEU A 176 26.78 10.49 29.26
C LEU A 176 28.20 9.97 28.92
N GLU A 177 29.02 9.67 29.92
CA GLU A 177 30.40 9.17 29.77
C GLU A 177 30.50 7.80 29.09
N TYR A 178 29.46 6.97 29.17
CA TYR A 178 29.44 5.63 28.54
C TYR A 178 29.00 5.67 27.08
N PHE A 179 28.46 6.80 26.61
CA PHE A 179 28.02 6.95 25.23
C PHE A 179 29.15 7.48 24.35
N TYR A 180 29.16 7.02 23.10
CA TYR A 180 30.16 7.41 22.13
C TYR A 180 29.87 8.80 21.55
N VAL A 181 30.33 9.85 22.24
CA VAL A 181 30.17 11.25 21.83
C VAL A 181 31.44 11.76 21.14
N LYS A 182 31.45 11.79 19.78
CA LYS A 182 32.50 12.47 19.00
C LYS A 182 32.31 13.98 18.98
N ASP A 183 31.17 14.42 18.47
CA ASP A 183 30.78 15.82 18.31
C ASP A 183 29.37 16.02 18.88
N GLN A 184 29.18 17.04 19.73
CA GLN A 184 27.87 17.34 20.32
C GLN A 184 26.82 17.71 19.26
N ASP A 185 27.21 18.44 18.22
CA ASP A 185 26.27 18.92 17.19
C ASP A 185 25.76 17.82 16.25
N ASN A 186 26.56 16.77 16.07
CA ASN A 186 26.24 15.64 15.18
C ASN A 186 25.76 14.39 15.93
N PHE A 187 25.83 14.39 17.27
CA PHE A 187 25.42 13.25 18.09
C PHE A 187 23.94 12.89 17.89
N PHE A 188 23.05 13.89 17.91
CA PHE A 188 21.65 13.70 17.55
C PHE A 188 21.46 14.02 16.06
N THR A 189 21.04 13.01 15.29
CA THR A 189 20.75 13.21 13.87
C THR A 189 19.60 14.21 13.68
N PRO A 190 19.55 14.95 12.55
CA PRO A 190 18.45 15.88 12.27
C PRO A 190 17.07 15.22 12.34
N SER A 191 16.96 13.95 11.95
CA SER A 191 15.71 13.19 12.02
C SER A 191 15.27 12.93 13.46
N MET A 192 16.20 12.53 14.35
CA MET A 192 15.92 12.37 15.79
C MET A 192 15.51 13.70 16.44
N ARG A 193 16.16 14.81 16.06
CA ARG A 193 15.79 16.16 16.51
C ARG A 193 14.38 16.52 16.07
N SER A 194 14.04 16.42 14.79
CA SER A 194 12.68 16.71 14.32
C SER A 194 11.60 15.85 14.98
N ARG A 195 11.90 14.57 15.30
CA ARG A 195 11.00 13.68 16.05
C ARG A 195 10.75 14.18 17.48
N MET A 196 11.81 14.54 18.20
CA MET A 196 11.72 15.11 19.56
C MET A 196 10.94 16.45 19.55
N ALA A 197 11.21 17.34 18.59
CA ALA A 197 10.47 18.59 18.45
C ALA A 197 8.98 18.34 18.23
N TYR A 198 8.63 17.41 17.34
CA TYR A 198 7.24 17.06 17.06
C TYR A 198 6.52 16.48 18.30
N TYR A 199 7.21 15.68 19.10
CA TYR A 199 6.69 15.17 20.37
C TYR A 199 6.31 16.30 21.33
N ILE A 200 7.20 17.28 21.51
CA ILE A 200 6.95 18.46 22.36
C ILE A 200 5.76 19.27 21.81
N LEU A 201 5.72 19.50 20.49
CA LEU A 201 4.65 20.25 19.83
C LEU A 201 3.26 19.63 20.05
N ASN A 202 3.18 18.29 20.06
CA ASN A 202 1.95 17.56 20.34
C ASN A 202 1.52 17.65 21.81
N ARG A 203 2.45 17.54 22.76
CA ARG A 203 2.13 17.54 24.20
C ARG A 203 1.98 18.92 24.82
N ALA A 204 2.53 19.95 24.18
CA ALA A 204 2.44 21.33 24.63
C ALA A 204 0.97 21.79 24.84
N PRO A 205 0.54 22.13 26.07
CA PRO A 205 -0.80 22.66 26.31
C PRO A 205 -0.93 24.07 25.73
N TYR A 206 -2.09 24.40 25.16
CA TYR A 206 -2.42 25.76 24.71
C TYR A 206 -3.58 26.39 25.50
N GLU A 207 -4.40 25.59 26.17
CA GLU A 207 -5.44 26.08 27.07
C GLU A 207 -5.48 25.24 28.34
N ILE A 208 -5.38 25.91 29.49
CA ILE A 208 -5.50 25.31 30.82
C ILE A 208 -6.68 26.02 31.50
N ARG A 209 -7.86 25.38 31.58
CA ARG A 209 -9.01 25.86 32.35
C ARG A 209 -9.34 24.86 33.45
N GLY A 210 -8.89 25.13 34.67
CA GLY A 210 -9.07 24.21 35.80
C GLY A 210 -8.49 22.82 35.50
N ASN A 211 -9.34 21.78 35.54
CA ASN A 211 -8.96 20.40 35.23
C ASN A 211 -8.93 20.08 33.73
N ILE A 212 -9.43 20.96 32.85
CA ILE A 212 -9.48 20.72 31.40
C ILE A 212 -8.24 21.35 30.77
N LYS A 213 -7.32 20.49 30.34
CA LYS A 213 -6.15 20.87 29.55
C LYS A 213 -6.38 20.49 28.09
N LYS A 214 -6.25 21.45 27.18
CA LYS A 214 -6.27 21.18 25.72
C LYS A 214 -4.84 21.11 25.19
N PHE A 215 -4.56 20.04 24.47
CA PHE A 215 -3.25 19.69 23.90
C PHE A 215 -3.36 19.44 22.39
N GLY A 216 -2.21 19.27 21.74
CA GLY A 216 -2.13 18.86 20.33
C GLY A 216 -1.92 20.01 19.35
N ILE A 217 -0.93 19.87 18.48
CA ILE A 217 -0.76 20.74 17.31
C ILE A 217 -1.74 20.38 16.19
N THR A 218 -2.14 19.12 16.07
CA THR A 218 -3.09 18.63 15.05
C THR A 218 -4.42 19.36 15.12
N LYS A 219 -4.97 19.55 16.32
CA LYS A 219 -6.19 20.32 16.55
C LYS A 219 -6.03 21.82 16.19
N LEU A 220 -4.84 22.39 16.38
CA LEU A 220 -4.55 23.77 16.00
C LEU A 220 -4.42 23.93 14.48
N LEU A 221 -3.96 22.89 13.78
CA LEU A 221 -3.97 22.82 12.32
C LEU A 221 -5.40 22.67 11.79
N ASP A 222 -6.20 21.76 12.36
CA ASP A 222 -7.58 21.51 11.94
C ASP A 222 -8.51 22.70 12.22
N SER A 223 -8.25 23.49 13.26
CA SER A 223 -8.97 24.73 13.56
C SER A 223 -8.48 25.96 12.77
N GLY A 224 -7.42 25.79 11.96
CA GLY A 224 -6.84 26.87 11.16
C GLY A 224 -6.12 27.96 11.97
N VAL A 225 -5.65 27.67 13.20
CA VAL A 225 -4.78 28.57 13.97
C VAL A 225 -3.36 28.54 13.39
N TYR A 226 -2.86 27.34 13.10
CA TYR A 226 -1.66 27.16 12.30
C TYR A 226 -2.07 26.69 10.90
N LYS A 227 -1.39 27.20 9.88
CA LYS A 227 -1.61 26.80 8.49
C LYS A 227 -0.82 25.54 8.12
N ALA A 228 0.39 25.43 8.65
CA ALA A 228 1.27 24.28 8.44
C ALA A 228 2.27 24.12 9.58
N ALA A 229 2.74 22.89 9.78
CA ALA A 229 3.82 22.55 10.69
C ALA A 229 4.63 21.41 10.05
N TYR A 230 5.93 21.59 9.82
CA TYR A 230 6.77 20.60 9.14
C TYR A 230 8.26 20.77 9.48
N PRO A 231 9.06 19.69 9.41
CA PRO A 231 10.52 19.75 9.45
C PRO A 231 11.07 20.21 8.08
N LEU A 232 12.28 20.77 8.07
CA LEU A 232 12.93 21.25 6.85
C LEU A 232 13.75 20.16 6.15
N HIS A 233 13.82 20.25 4.83
CA HIS A 233 14.81 19.55 4.03
C HIS A 233 16.16 20.27 4.06
N ASP A 234 17.23 19.48 4.14
CA ASP A 234 18.60 19.95 4.24
C ASP A 234 19.05 20.83 3.04
N CYS A 235 18.73 20.42 1.81
CA CYS A 235 19.10 21.16 0.61
C CYS A 235 18.03 21.02 -0.50
N ARG A 236 18.25 21.71 -1.62
CA ARG A 236 17.50 21.48 -2.86
C ARG A 236 17.93 20.15 -3.46
N PHE A 237 16.99 19.45 -4.12
CA PHE A 237 17.26 18.10 -4.64
C PHE A 237 18.17 18.07 -5.87
N ASN A 238 18.35 19.19 -6.56
CA ASN A 238 19.08 19.29 -7.84
C ASN A 238 20.33 20.18 -7.79
N VAL A 239 20.56 20.91 -6.69
CA VAL A 239 21.66 21.87 -6.54
C VAL A 239 22.32 21.66 -5.19
N ARG A 240 23.66 21.68 -5.17
CA ARG A 240 24.44 21.57 -3.95
C ARG A 240 24.22 22.79 -3.04
N SER A 241 24.16 22.55 -1.73
CA SER A 241 24.04 23.62 -0.73
C SER A 241 25.20 24.60 -0.81
N THR A 242 24.90 25.88 -0.63
CA THR A 242 25.91 26.95 -0.58
C THR A 242 26.61 27.07 0.78
N GLU A 243 26.05 26.49 1.84
CA GLU A 243 26.63 26.51 3.19
C GLU A 243 27.77 25.48 3.33
N LEU A 244 28.94 25.95 3.78
CA LEU A 244 30.07 25.10 4.18
C LEU A 244 29.67 24.27 5.43
N GLY A 245 29.83 22.96 5.36
CA GLY A 245 29.56 22.05 6.49
C GLY A 245 28.14 21.47 6.54
N SER A 246 27.22 21.86 5.65
CA SER A 246 25.90 21.23 5.55
C SER A 246 25.97 19.91 4.76
N PRO A 247 25.44 18.79 5.28
CA PRO A 247 25.44 17.52 4.56
C PRO A 247 24.40 17.57 3.42
N ASN A 248 24.82 17.20 2.21
CA ASN A 248 23.97 17.23 1.01
C ASN A 248 23.16 15.92 0.85
N GLU A 249 22.49 15.46 1.92
CA GLU A 249 21.86 14.12 1.96
C GLU A 249 20.72 14.00 0.94
N ARG A 250 19.90 15.04 0.77
CA ARG A 250 18.78 15.03 -0.21
C ARG A 250 19.26 14.93 -1.66
N LEU A 251 20.33 15.66 -2.01
CA LEU A 251 20.91 15.61 -3.36
C LEU A 251 21.52 14.23 -3.62
N LEU A 252 22.23 13.67 -2.65
CA LEU A 252 22.82 12.34 -2.74
C LEU A 252 21.74 11.25 -2.92
N LEU A 253 20.66 11.31 -2.12
CA LEU A 253 19.50 10.42 -2.27
C LEU A 253 18.83 10.59 -3.64
N TYR A 254 18.78 11.81 -4.17
CA TYR A 254 18.23 12.04 -5.50
C TYR A 254 19.08 11.36 -6.59
N GLU A 255 20.39 11.56 -6.59
CA GLU A 255 21.28 11.03 -7.63
C GLU A 255 21.43 9.50 -7.60
N GLU A 256 21.61 8.92 -6.41
CA GLU A 256 21.92 7.50 -6.27
C GLU A 256 20.69 6.60 -6.16
N TRP A 257 19.52 7.15 -5.76
CA TRP A 257 18.31 6.36 -5.51
C TRP A 257 17.08 6.83 -6.28
N ALA A 258 16.68 8.10 -6.15
CA ALA A 258 15.41 8.59 -6.66
C ALA A 258 15.42 8.94 -8.16
N HIS A 259 16.59 9.06 -8.79
CA HIS A 259 16.68 9.40 -10.22
C HIS A 259 16.28 8.18 -11.08
N PRO A 260 15.45 8.36 -12.13
CA PRO A 260 15.11 7.28 -13.06
C PRO A 260 16.30 6.56 -13.72
N LYS A 261 17.47 7.20 -13.82
CA LYS A 261 18.69 6.60 -14.38
C LYS A 261 19.28 5.51 -13.48
N SER A 262 18.97 5.57 -12.18
CA SER A 262 19.47 4.65 -11.17
C SER A 262 18.57 3.43 -10.98
N PHE A 263 17.72 3.09 -11.98
CA PHE A 263 16.74 2.00 -11.87
C PHE A 263 17.35 0.63 -11.53
N TYR A 264 18.56 0.35 -12.03
CA TYR A 264 19.28 -0.91 -11.80
C TYR A 264 19.99 -0.98 -10.44
N LYS A 265 20.19 0.14 -9.74
CA LYS A 265 20.93 0.17 -8.48
C LYS A 265 20.10 -0.37 -7.32
N MET A 266 20.69 -1.03 -6.34
CA MET A 266 20.03 -1.37 -5.08
C MET A 266 19.78 -0.12 -4.24
N GLN A 267 18.83 -0.24 -3.30
CA GLN A 267 18.36 0.88 -2.49
C GLN A 267 19.31 1.11 -1.30
N PRO A 268 19.76 2.36 -1.04
CA PRO A 268 20.57 2.68 0.13
C PRO A 268 19.69 2.85 1.38
N LEU A 269 19.26 1.73 1.97
CA LEU A 269 18.28 1.70 3.06
C LEU A 269 18.71 2.51 4.30
N ASP A 270 19.98 2.44 4.69
CA ASP A 270 20.48 3.15 5.88
C ASP A 270 20.41 4.67 5.72
N LEU A 271 20.73 5.18 4.53
CA LEU A 271 20.65 6.61 4.23
C LEU A 271 19.19 7.08 4.16
N ILE A 272 18.30 6.26 3.59
CA ILE A 272 16.85 6.53 3.57
C ILE A 272 16.32 6.59 5.01
N ARG A 273 16.66 5.60 5.84
CA ARG A 273 16.32 5.57 7.27
C ARG A 273 16.82 6.81 7.99
N LYS A 274 18.09 7.15 7.84
CA LYS A 274 18.71 8.30 8.50
C LYS A 274 17.98 9.60 8.16
N TYR A 275 17.60 9.79 6.90
CA TYR A 275 16.98 11.03 6.43
C TYR A 275 15.48 11.12 6.71
N TYR A 276 14.73 10.04 6.45
CA TYR A 276 13.26 10.01 6.47
C TYR A 276 12.67 9.32 7.70
N GLY A 277 13.45 8.51 8.41
CA GLY A 277 12.98 7.68 9.53
C GLY A 277 12.69 6.24 9.14
N GLU A 278 12.49 5.42 10.17
CA GLU A 278 12.36 3.97 10.08
C GLU A 278 11.07 3.55 9.36
N LYS A 279 9.95 4.29 9.54
CA LYS A 279 8.67 3.99 8.87
C LYS A 279 8.73 4.07 7.33
N ILE A 280 9.53 4.96 6.77
CA ILE A 280 9.74 5.07 5.32
C ILE A 280 10.82 4.07 4.87
N GLY A 281 11.85 3.87 5.70
CA GLY A 281 12.87 2.84 5.47
C GLY A 281 12.25 1.44 5.31
N ILE A 282 11.35 1.04 6.22
CA ILE A 282 10.75 -0.30 6.19
C ILE A 282 9.84 -0.51 4.96
N TYR A 283 9.16 0.55 4.49
CA TYR A 283 8.37 0.50 3.25
C TYR A 283 9.25 0.15 2.04
N PHE A 284 10.35 0.89 1.86
CA PHE A 284 11.25 0.66 0.74
C PHE A 284 12.04 -0.65 0.87
N ALA A 285 12.36 -1.08 2.09
CA ALA A 285 12.94 -2.38 2.37
C ALA A 285 11.98 -3.51 1.98
N TRP A 286 10.70 -3.41 2.37
CA TRP A 286 9.66 -4.37 2.00
C TRP A 286 9.43 -4.40 0.49
N LEU A 287 9.29 -3.25 -0.14
CA LEU A 287 9.07 -3.14 -1.58
C LEU A 287 10.26 -3.72 -2.38
N GLY A 288 11.48 -3.45 -1.94
CA GLY A 288 12.70 -4.02 -2.52
C GLY A 288 12.75 -5.55 -2.38
N PHE A 289 12.47 -6.05 -1.19
CA PHE A 289 12.43 -7.49 -0.89
C PHE A 289 11.35 -8.20 -1.73
N TYR A 290 10.15 -7.62 -1.80
CA TYR A 290 9.04 -8.13 -2.61
C TYR A 290 9.41 -8.20 -4.09
N THR A 291 10.06 -7.17 -4.63
CA THR A 291 10.53 -7.12 -6.03
C THR A 291 11.58 -8.19 -6.32
N LEU A 292 12.52 -8.41 -5.39
CA LEU A 292 13.54 -9.46 -5.52
C LEU A 292 12.90 -10.86 -5.55
N MET A 293 11.98 -11.14 -4.62
CA MET A 293 11.29 -12.44 -4.58
C MET A 293 10.37 -12.63 -5.80
N LEU A 294 9.73 -11.56 -6.30
CA LEU A 294 8.93 -11.61 -7.52
C LEU A 294 9.75 -11.98 -8.76
N ALA A 295 11.04 -11.63 -8.82
CA ALA A 295 11.90 -11.99 -9.95
C ALA A 295 11.99 -13.52 -10.11
N LEU A 296 12.06 -14.27 -9.00
CA LEU A 296 12.01 -15.74 -9.02
C LEU A 296 10.66 -16.26 -9.55
N ALA A 297 9.55 -15.70 -9.06
CA ALA A 297 8.21 -16.09 -9.52
C ALA A 297 7.98 -15.76 -11.00
N ALA A 298 8.46 -14.60 -11.45
CA ALA A 298 8.38 -14.15 -12.84
C ALA A 298 9.17 -15.06 -13.78
N ALA A 299 10.35 -15.54 -13.38
CA ALA A 299 11.14 -16.48 -14.17
C ALA A 299 10.41 -17.82 -14.37
N VAL A 300 9.84 -18.40 -13.30
CA VAL A 300 9.08 -19.65 -13.39
C VAL A 300 7.78 -19.46 -14.15
N GLY A 301 7.07 -18.35 -13.94
CA GLY A 301 5.83 -18.02 -14.66
C GLY A 301 6.06 -17.83 -16.16
N LEU A 302 7.13 -17.16 -16.55
CA LEU A 302 7.54 -17.03 -17.95
C LEU A 302 7.88 -18.39 -18.56
N GLY A 303 8.59 -19.26 -17.82
CA GLY A 303 8.86 -20.64 -18.23
C GLY A 303 7.58 -21.45 -18.46
N SER A 304 6.60 -21.35 -17.56
CA SER A 304 5.29 -21.99 -17.71
C SER A 304 4.52 -21.47 -18.92
N PHE A 305 4.62 -20.18 -19.23
CA PHE A 305 3.98 -19.59 -20.40
C PHE A 305 4.63 -20.06 -21.71
N ILE A 306 5.97 -20.09 -21.77
CA ILE A 306 6.71 -20.61 -22.93
C ILE A 306 6.37 -22.09 -23.17
N TYR A 307 6.26 -22.89 -22.10
CA TYR A 307 5.80 -24.28 -22.21
C TYR A 307 4.39 -24.38 -22.80
N GLY A 308 3.45 -23.55 -22.34
CA GLY A 308 2.10 -23.47 -22.89
C GLY A 308 2.08 -23.08 -24.37
N TYR A 309 2.92 -22.13 -24.76
CA TYR A 309 3.06 -21.67 -26.14
C TYR A 309 3.54 -22.79 -27.07
N HIS A 310 4.54 -23.57 -26.65
CA HIS A 310 4.98 -24.75 -27.41
C HIS A 310 3.91 -25.87 -27.45
N THR A 311 3.16 -26.04 -26.36
CA THR A 311 2.12 -27.09 -26.27
C THR A 311 0.90 -26.79 -27.15
N GLN A 312 0.64 -25.52 -27.47
CA GLN A 312 -0.50 -25.08 -28.26
C GLN A 312 -0.64 -25.86 -29.58
N GLU A 313 0.45 -26.05 -30.32
CA GLU A 313 0.45 -26.75 -31.62
C GLU A 313 0.25 -28.27 -31.52
N THR A 314 0.47 -28.86 -30.36
CA THR A 314 0.34 -30.32 -30.14
C THR A 314 -1.03 -30.71 -29.59
N SER A 315 -1.73 -29.77 -28.94
CA SER A 315 -3.01 -30.01 -28.27
C SER A 315 -4.10 -30.55 -29.20
N THR A 316 -4.69 -31.69 -28.84
CA THR A 316 -5.71 -32.39 -29.65
C THR A 316 -7.06 -31.67 -29.64
N TRP A 317 -7.54 -31.27 -28.46
CA TRP A 317 -8.86 -30.64 -28.29
C TRP A 317 -8.96 -29.29 -29.03
N SER A 318 -7.88 -28.48 -29.06
CA SER A 318 -7.90 -27.21 -29.79
C SER A 318 -7.92 -27.45 -31.31
N LYS A 319 -7.22 -28.49 -31.80
CA LYS A 319 -7.29 -28.93 -33.19
C LYS A 319 -8.69 -29.38 -33.57
N GLU A 320 -9.39 -30.13 -32.70
CA GLU A 320 -10.78 -30.55 -32.95
C GLU A 320 -11.74 -29.37 -33.08
N VAL A 321 -11.57 -28.33 -32.25
CA VAL A 321 -12.37 -27.09 -32.35
C VAL A 321 -12.11 -26.35 -33.65
N CYS A 322 -10.84 -26.30 -34.09
CA CYS A 322 -10.41 -25.60 -35.29
C CYS A 322 -10.63 -26.39 -36.59
N ASP A 323 -10.84 -27.71 -36.50
CA ASP A 323 -11.06 -28.56 -37.67
C ASP A 323 -12.43 -28.23 -38.29
N PRO A 324 -12.49 -27.82 -39.57
CA PRO A 324 -13.77 -27.53 -40.23
C PRO A 324 -14.69 -28.75 -40.35
N ASN A 325 -14.16 -29.98 -40.35
CA ASN A 325 -14.96 -31.20 -40.45
C ASN A 325 -15.59 -31.59 -39.10
N ILE A 326 -14.91 -31.29 -37.99
CA ILE A 326 -15.37 -31.60 -36.63
C ILE A 326 -16.03 -30.37 -36.01
N GLY A 327 -15.26 -29.36 -35.61
CA GLY A 327 -15.76 -28.13 -35.01
C GLY A 327 -16.63 -27.28 -35.95
N GLY A 328 -16.44 -27.38 -37.27
CA GLY A 328 -17.30 -26.70 -38.24
C GLY A 328 -18.67 -27.36 -38.44
N ALA A 329 -18.78 -28.67 -38.17
CA ALA A 329 -20.05 -29.41 -38.23
C ALA A 329 -20.88 -29.26 -36.94
N ILE A 330 -20.25 -28.94 -35.81
CA ILE A 330 -20.93 -28.75 -34.53
C ILE A 330 -21.63 -27.39 -34.49
N VAL A 331 -22.97 -27.43 -34.39
CA VAL A 331 -23.81 -26.24 -34.26
C VAL A 331 -24.18 -26.02 -32.79
N MET A 332 -23.91 -24.83 -32.28
CA MET A 332 -24.15 -24.44 -30.89
C MET A 332 -25.48 -23.70 -30.74
N CYS A 333 -26.14 -23.91 -29.59
CA CYS A 333 -27.36 -23.21 -29.23
C CYS A 333 -27.10 -21.71 -28.94
N PRO A 334 -28.08 -20.83 -29.17
CA PRO A 334 -27.94 -19.41 -28.86
C PRO A 334 -27.89 -19.16 -27.35
N GLN A 335 -27.04 -18.20 -26.94
CA GLN A 335 -26.81 -17.85 -25.54
C GLN A 335 -27.78 -16.78 -25.00
N CYS A 336 -28.57 -16.16 -25.88
CA CYS A 336 -29.55 -15.14 -25.48
C CYS A 336 -30.93 -15.40 -26.09
N ASP A 337 -31.95 -14.81 -25.48
CA ASP A 337 -33.34 -15.00 -25.87
C ASP A 337 -33.68 -14.11 -27.08
N LEU A 338 -34.45 -14.67 -28.02
CA LEU A 338 -35.04 -14.02 -29.22
C LEU A 338 -34.06 -13.49 -30.28
N GLU A 339 -33.03 -12.73 -29.87
CA GLU A 339 -32.18 -11.92 -30.77
C GLU A 339 -30.88 -12.62 -31.23
N CYS A 340 -30.43 -13.65 -30.50
CA CYS A 340 -29.22 -14.41 -30.84
C CYS A 340 -29.50 -15.49 -31.87
N THR A 341 -28.58 -15.72 -32.80
CA THR A 341 -28.68 -16.82 -33.77
C THR A 341 -27.78 -17.99 -33.39
N TYR A 342 -28.06 -19.15 -33.96
CA TYR A 342 -27.15 -20.30 -33.92
C TYR A 342 -25.79 -19.96 -34.51
N TRP A 343 -24.76 -20.62 -34.02
CA TRP A 343 -23.38 -20.36 -34.41
C TRP A 343 -22.57 -21.67 -34.44
N ARG A 344 -21.47 -21.69 -35.19
CA ARG A 344 -20.63 -22.88 -35.36
C ARG A 344 -19.44 -22.83 -34.41
N LEU A 345 -19.06 -23.96 -33.83
CA LEU A 345 -17.98 -24.00 -32.84
C LEU A 345 -16.62 -23.50 -33.39
N ASN A 346 -16.34 -23.71 -34.68
CA ASN A 346 -15.12 -23.24 -35.35
C ASN A 346 -14.88 -21.71 -35.24
N SER A 347 -15.92 -20.90 -35.04
CA SER A 347 -15.74 -19.45 -34.82
C SER A 347 -14.92 -19.14 -33.56
N THR A 348 -14.84 -20.08 -32.61
CA THR A 348 -14.08 -19.95 -31.35
C THR A 348 -12.66 -20.53 -31.42
N CYS A 349 -12.19 -20.92 -32.61
CA CYS A 349 -10.86 -21.53 -32.81
C CYS A 349 -9.72 -20.66 -32.24
N GLU A 350 -9.67 -19.38 -32.57
CA GLU A 350 -8.58 -18.48 -32.12
C GLU A 350 -8.57 -18.29 -30.60
N SER A 351 -9.76 -18.15 -29.99
CA SER A 351 -9.90 -18.06 -28.53
C SER A 351 -9.47 -19.35 -27.85
N SER A 352 -9.83 -20.51 -28.42
CA SER A 352 -9.49 -21.84 -27.90
C SER A 352 -7.98 -22.12 -28.00
N LYS A 353 -7.33 -21.69 -29.09
CA LYS A 353 -5.86 -21.73 -29.23
C LYS A 353 -5.15 -20.96 -28.12
N LYS A 354 -5.58 -19.72 -27.85
CA LYS A 354 -5.03 -18.90 -26.76
C LYS A 354 -5.31 -19.52 -25.39
N LEU A 355 -6.52 -20.05 -25.18
CA LEU A 355 -6.89 -20.74 -23.94
C LEU A 355 -5.97 -21.93 -23.66
N CYS A 356 -5.52 -22.67 -24.67
CA CYS A 356 -4.55 -23.76 -24.49
C CYS A 356 -3.20 -23.30 -23.90
N ILE A 357 -2.80 -22.05 -24.16
CA ILE A 357 -1.57 -21.48 -23.60
C ILE A 357 -1.72 -21.27 -22.09
N PHE A 358 -2.91 -20.87 -21.62
CA PHE A 358 -3.16 -20.56 -20.21
C PHE A 358 -3.69 -21.76 -19.41
N ASP A 359 -4.41 -22.68 -20.05
CA ASP A 359 -5.01 -23.87 -19.44
C ASP A 359 -4.20 -25.14 -19.77
N ASN A 360 -2.97 -25.20 -19.25
CA ASN A 360 -2.03 -26.29 -19.47
C ASN A 360 -1.51 -26.89 -18.15
N PHE A 361 -0.90 -28.08 -18.19
CA PHE A 361 -0.37 -28.71 -16.98
C PHE A 361 0.74 -27.91 -16.28
N GLY A 362 1.50 -27.12 -17.03
CA GLY A 362 2.48 -26.17 -16.48
C GLY A 362 1.84 -25.11 -15.59
N THR A 363 0.63 -24.62 -15.91
CA THR A 363 -0.05 -23.62 -15.05
C THR A 363 -0.54 -24.22 -13.73
N LEU A 364 -0.92 -25.50 -13.72
CA LEU A 364 -1.15 -26.26 -12.47
C LEU A 364 0.12 -26.34 -11.62
N VAL A 365 1.25 -26.77 -12.21
CA VAL A 365 2.53 -26.86 -11.51
C VAL A 365 2.95 -25.48 -10.99
N PHE A 366 2.72 -24.44 -11.80
CA PHE A 366 3.01 -23.07 -11.42
C PHE A 366 2.13 -22.59 -10.26
N ALA A 367 0.84 -22.92 -10.21
CA ALA A 367 -0.04 -22.57 -9.09
C ALA A 367 0.43 -23.22 -7.77
N VAL A 368 0.87 -24.48 -7.81
CA VAL A 368 1.46 -25.15 -6.64
C VAL A 368 2.78 -24.48 -6.23
N PHE A 369 3.67 -24.20 -7.19
CA PHE A 369 4.90 -23.44 -6.93
C PHE A 369 4.61 -22.08 -6.28
N MET A 370 3.60 -21.35 -6.76
CA MET A 370 3.23 -20.05 -6.22
C MET A 370 2.74 -20.14 -4.77
N SER A 371 2.04 -21.20 -4.40
CA SER A 371 1.63 -21.42 -3.00
C SER A 371 2.82 -21.62 -2.05
N VAL A 372 3.86 -22.33 -2.52
CA VAL A 372 5.13 -22.49 -1.80
C VAL A 372 5.89 -21.18 -1.76
N TRP A 373 6.00 -20.50 -2.90
CA TRP A 373 6.68 -19.21 -3.04
C TRP A 373 6.09 -18.16 -2.10
N VAL A 374 4.75 -18.05 -1.98
CA VAL A 374 4.10 -17.12 -1.05
C VAL A 374 4.49 -17.41 0.40
N THR A 375 4.57 -18.69 0.77
CA THR A 375 5.00 -19.09 2.11
C THR A 375 6.45 -18.68 2.35
N LEU A 376 7.34 -19.00 1.41
CA LEU A 376 8.75 -18.60 1.48
C LEU A 376 8.92 -17.08 1.55
N PHE A 377 8.16 -16.33 0.76
CA PHE A 377 8.15 -14.87 0.78
C PHE A 377 7.80 -14.32 2.16
N LEU A 378 6.72 -14.81 2.79
CA LEU A 378 6.30 -14.34 4.11
C LEU A 378 7.29 -14.73 5.22
N GLU A 379 7.82 -15.95 5.19
CA GLU A 379 8.79 -16.44 6.18
C GLU A 379 10.15 -15.73 6.05
N PHE A 380 10.63 -15.53 4.83
CA PHE A 380 11.87 -14.78 4.60
C PHE A 380 11.70 -13.28 4.85
N TRP A 381 10.51 -12.71 4.62
CA TRP A 381 10.22 -11.34 5.03
C TRP A 381 10.29 -11.20 6.56
N LYS A 382 9.69 -12.11 7.33
CA LYS A 382 9.79 -12.09 8.81
C LYS A 382 11.25 -12.13 9.27
N ARG A 383 12.07 -12.99 8.66
CA ARG A 383 13.51 -13.05 8.95
C ARG A 383 14.27 -11.77 8.63
N TYR A 384 13.99 -11.18 7.46
CA TYR A 384 14.64 -9.94 7.04
C TYR A 384 14.15 -8.74 7.86
N GLN A 385 12.87 -8.72 8.22
CA GLN A 385 12.31 -7.73 9.14
C GLN A 385 13.00 -7.81 10.50
N ALA A 386 13.21 -9.01 11.07
CA ALA A 386 13.91 -9.16 12.35
C ALA A 386 15.38 -8.68 12.31
N GLU A 387 16.05 -8.79 11.16
CA GLU A 387 17.39 -8.24 10.93
C GLU A 387 17.36 -6.71 10.93
N LEU A 388 16.45 -6.10 10.17
CA LEU A 388 16.26 -4.65 10.16
C LEU A 388 15.79 -4.10 11.50
N GLU A 389 14.96 -4.84 12.23
CA GLU A 389 14.47 -4.44 13.55
C GLU A 389 15.63 -4.27 14.53
N TYR A 390 16.61 -5.17 14.45
CA TYR A 390 17.84 -5.10 15.23
C TYR A 390 18.74 -3.97 14.74
N GLU A 391 19.09 -3.94 13.44
CA GLU A 391 19.99 -2.92 12.87
C GLU A 391 19.47 -1.48 13.04
N TRP A 392 18.15 -1.31 13.15
CA TRP A 392 17.48 -0.02 13.27
C TRP A 392 17.00 0.31 14.69
N ASP A 393 17.37 -0.50 15.69
CA ASP A 393 17.02 -0.26 17.09
C ASP A 393 15.50 -0.08 17.30
N THR A 394 14.69 -0.93 16.65
CA THR A 394 13.21 -0.91 16.78
C THR A 394 12.66 -2.07 17.60
N VAL A 395 13.47 -3.08 17.94
CA VAL A 395 13.09 -4.30 18.70
C VAL A 395 12.36 -4.01 20.02
N GLU A 396 12.78 -3.00 20.79
CA GLU A 396 12.26 -2.71 22.14
C GLU A 396 11.16 -1.63 22.18
N PHE A 397 10.67 -1.19 21.02
CA PHE A 397 9.57 -0.21 20.95
C PHE A 397 8.27 -0.70 21.60
N LEU A 398 8.07 -2.02 21.75
CA LEU A 398 6.94 -2.62 22.46
C LEU A 398 7.14 -2.74 23.98
N GLU A 399 8.39 -2.84 24.46
CA GLU A 399 8.69 -2.90 25.90
C GLU A 399 8.63 -1.51 26.55
N GLN A 400 8.86 -0.46 25.76
CA GLN A 400 8.67 0.94 26.14
C GLN A 400 7.22 1.35 25.81
N GLU A 401 6.39 1.65 26.80
CA GLU A 401 4.97 1.98 26.61
C GLU A 401 4.76 3.05 25.51
N GLU A 402 4.27 2.64 24.33
CA GLU A 402 3.83 3.58 23.28
C GLU A 402 2.84 4.55 23.92
N GLN A 403 3.22 5.82 23.95
CA GLN A 403 2.49 6.82 24.71
C GLN A 403 1.06 6.96 24.14
N PRO A 404 0.03 7.10 25.01
CA PRO A 404 -1.34 7.25 24.54
C PRO A 404 -1.50 8.52 23.72
N ARG A 405 -2.42 8.47 22.75
CA ARG A 405 -2.70 9.62 21.89
C ARG A 405 -3.26 10.78 22.72
N PRO A 406 -2.88 12.04 22.41
CA PRO A 406 -3.43 13.22 23.11
C PRO A 406 -4.96 13.31 23.08
N GLU A 407 -5.59 12.84 22.00
CA GLU A 407 -7.05 12.80 21.84
C GLU A 407 -7.73 11.75 22.73
N TYR A 408 -7.04 10.65 23.00
CA TYR A 408 -7.47 9.63 23.94
C TYR A 408 -7.41 10.19 25.36
N GLU A 409 -6.25 10.73 25.76
CA GLU A 409 -6.03 11.36 27.08
C GLU A 409 -7.04 12.47 27.37
N ALA A 410 -7.37 13.30 26.37
CA ALA A 410 -8.31 14.40 26.52
C ALA A 410 -9.75 13.95 26.82
N LYS A 411 -10.13 12.72 26.45
CA LYS A 411 -11.48 12.15 26.70
C LYS A 411 -11.52 11.21 27.91
N CYS A 412 -10.41 11.03 28.62
CA CYS A 412 -10.32 10.12 29.75
C CYS A 412 -10.98 10.70 31.01
N SER A 413 -12.09 10.09 31.43
CA SER A 413 -12.87 10.51 32.61
C SER A 413 -12.86 9.49 33.74
N HIS A 414 -12.79 8.19 33.43
CA HIS A 414 -12.90 7.12 34.42
C HIS A 414 -11.50 6.69 34.90
N GLU A 415 -11.34 6.32 36.16
CA GLU A 415 -10.07 5.80 36.69
C GLU A 415 -10.09 4.27 36.79
N ARG A 416 -9.00 3.65 36.35
CA ARG A 416 -8.74 2.21 36.47
C ARG A 416 -7.32 2.02 36.99
N ILE A 417 -7.11 1.07 37.89
CA ILE A 417 -5.76 0.68 38.32
C ILE A 417 -5.18 -0.27 37.26
N ASN A 418 -4.01 0.08 36.71
CA ASN A 418 -3.29 -0.79 35.81
C ASN A 418 -2.72 -1.99 36.60
N PRO A 419 -3.00 -3.24 36.20
CA PRO A 419 -2.56 -4.43 36.94
C PRO A 419 -1.03 -4.60 36.97
N ILE A 420 -0.32 -4.04 35.99
CA ILE A 420 1.13 -4.18 35.83
C ILE A 420 1.85 -3.09 36.63
N THR A 421 1.55 -1.82 36.36
CA THR A 421 2.24 -0.68 36.99
C THR A 421 1.70 -0.33 38.38
N ARG A 422 0.53 -0.86 38.77
CA ARG A 422 -0.27 -0.45 39.95
C ARG A 422 -0.58 1.06 40.01
N ALA A 423 -0.32 1.79 38.93
CA ALA A 423 -0.64 3.19 38.82
C ALA A 423 -2.13 3.39 38.47
N LYS A 424 -2.72 4.49 38.96
CA LYS A 424 -4.06 4.91 38.56
C LYS A 424 -4.00 5.50 37.15
N GLU A 425 -4.58 4.80 36.18
CA GLU A 425 -4.70 5.24 34.80
C GLU A 425 -6.12 5.75 34.53
N LYS A 426 -6.25 6.78 33.69
CA LYS A 426 -7.56 7.26 33.24
C LYS A 426 -7.93 6.61 31.91
N VAL A 427 -9.17 6.11 31.80
CA VAL A 427 -9.74 5.50 30.61
C VAL A 427 -11.02 6.23 30.17
N PRO A 428 -11.34 6.26 28.87
CA PRO A 428 -12.47 7.01 28.34
C PRO A 428 -13.82 6.29 28.48
N TYR A 429 -13.85 4.95 28.56
CA TYR A 429 -15.09 4.17 28.61
C TYR A 429 -14.94 2.89 29.45
N THR A 430 -16.08 2.33 29.87
CA THR A 430 -16.16 1.01 30.49
C THR A 430 -16.04 -0.12 29.45
N ALA A 431 -15.75 -1.35 29.89
CA ALA A 431 -15.61 -2.51 29.00
C ALA A 431 -16.88 -2.78 28.15
N CYS A 432 -18.08 -2.60 28.74
CA CYS A 432 -19.36 -2.73 28.03
C CYS A 432 -19.50 -1.65 26.94
N GLY A 433 -19.15 -0.39 27.26
CA GLY A 433 -19.16 0.69 26.28
C GLY A 433 -18.19 0.47 25.11
N ARG A 434 -17.02 -0.16 25.36
CA ARG A 434 -16.07 -0.56 24.30
C ARG A 434 -16.69 -1.58 23.35
N CYS A 435 -17.33 -2.63 23.90
CA CYS A 435 -17.92 -3.71 23.12
C CYS A 435 -19.01 -3.21 22.17
N ILE A 436 -19.92 -2.35 22.67
CA ILE A 436 -21.00 -1.76 21.85
C ILE A 436 -20.42 -0.95 20.69
N ARG A 437 -19.41 -0.09 20.96
CA ARG A 437 -18.78 0.71 19.91
C ARG A 437 -18.09 -0.14 18.86
N LEU A 438 -17.36 -1.17 19.27
CA LEU A 438 -16.70 -2.09 18.35
C LEU A 438 -17.71 -2.88 17.51
N SER A 439 -18.80 -3.36 18.12
CA SER A 439 -19.87 -4.06 17.40
C SER A 439 -20.56 -3.16 16.37
N LEU A 440 -20.80 -1.88 16.70
CA LEU A 440 -21.31 -0.88 15.75
C LEU A 440 -20.29 -0.61 14.63
N GLY A 441 -19.00 -0.56 14.95
CA GLY A 441 -17.93 -0.45 13.96
C GLY A 441 -17.93 -1.62 12.97
N ILE A 442 -18.00 -2.85 13.46
CA ILE A 442 -18.07 -4.05 12.59
C ILE A 442 -19.36 -4.04 11.76
N GLY A 443 -20.51 -3.74 12.36
CA GLY A 443 -21.80 -3.69 11.66
C GLY A 443 -21.82 -2.65 10.53
N THR A 444 -21.25 -1.47 10.75
CA THR A 444 -21.14 -0.43 9.70
C THR A 444 -20.21 -0.84 8.56
N VAL A 445 -19.07 -1.49 8.86
CA VAL A 445 -18.18 -2.03 7.81
C VAL A 445 -18.88 -3.08 6.95
N LEU A 446 -19.59 -4.03 7.57
CA LEU A 446 -20.35 -5.07 6.85
C LEU A 446 -21.44 -4.46 5.96
N PHE A 447 -22.16 -3.45 6.44
CA PHE A 447 -23.16 -2.73 5.66
C PHE A 447 -22.57 -2.14 4.38
N TRP A 448 -21.41 -1.47 4.46
CA TRP A 448 -20.75 -0.90 3.28
C TRP A 448 -20.20 -1.95 2.32
N ILE A 449 -19.73 -3.10 2.82
CA ILE A 449 -19.34 -4.24 1.98
C ILE A 449 -20.54 -4.77 1.19
N LEU A 450 -21.70 -4.95 1.84
CA LEU A 450 -22.93 -5.38 1.17
C LEU A 450 -23.39 -4.36 0.11
N LEU A 451 -23.23 -3.07 0.38
CA LEU A 451 -23.55 -1.99 -0.57
C LEU A 451 -22.68 -2.08 -1.83
N ILE A 452 -21.37 -2.36 -1.71
CA ILE A 452 -20.51 -2.59 -2.89
C ILE A 452 -20.97 -3.82 -3.66
N LEU A 453 -21.23 -4.94 -2.98
CA LEU A 453 -21.68 -6.15 -3.67
C LEU A 453 -22.99 -5.91 -4.43
N ALA A 454 -23.91 -5.14 -3.84
CA ALA A 454 -25.14 -4.73 -4.49
C ALA A 454 -24.87 -3.82 -5.71
N SER A 455 -23.90 -2.90 -5.64
CA SER A 455 -23.56 -2.02 -6.78
C SER A 455 -22.93 -2.80 -7.93
N VAL A 456 -22.08 -3.80 -7.65
CA VAL A 456 -21.52 -4.70 -8.66
C VAL A 456 -22.62 -5.50 -9.36
N VAL A 457 -23.56 -6.08 -8.59
CA VAL A 457 -24.72 -6.77 -9.16
C VAL A 457 -25.56 -5.81 -10.01
N ALA A 458 -25.79 -4.58 -9.55
CA ALA A 458 -26.53 -3.57 -10.31
C ALA A 458 -25.84 -3.21 -11.65
N ILE A 459 -24.49 -3.13 -11.67
CA ILE A 459 -23.71 -2.91 -12.91
C ILE A 459 -23.85 -4.09 -13.86
N ILE A 460 -23.85 -5.32 -13.37
CA ILE A 460 -24.06 -6.52 -14.19
C ILE A 460 -25.46 -6.51 -14.82
N VAL A 461 -26.50 -6.21 -14.01
CA VAL A 461 -27.87 -6.08 -14.53
C VAL A 461 -27.97 -4.96 -15.56
N TYR A 462 -27.30 -3.83 -15.34
CA TYR A 462 -27.22 -2.74 -16.32
C TYR A 462 -26.57 -3.20 -17.63
N ARG A 463 -25.45 -3.92 -17.58
CA ARG A 463 -24.76 -4.45 -18.76
C ARG A 463 -25.69 -5.33 -19.59
N LEU A 464 -26.42 -6.23 -18.92
CA LEU A 464 -27.42 -7.09 -19.55
C LEU A 464 -28.52 -6.26 -20.22
N ALA A 465 -29.12 -5.32 -19.49
CA ALA A 465 -30.21 -4.49 -20.00
C ALA A 465 -29.79 -3.65 -21.22
N VAL A 466 -28.60 -3.05 -21.18
CA VAL A 466 -28.07 -2.26 -22.31
C VAL A 466 -27.69 -3.12 -23.49
N PHE A 467 -27.18 -4.34 -23.26
CA PHE A 467 -26.89 -5.28 -24.34
C PHE A 467 -28.15 -5.60 -25.13
N PHE A 468 -29.24 -5.93 -24.45
CA PHE A 468 -30.53 -6.18 -25.10
C PHE A 468 -31.11 -4.93 -25.76
N ALA A 469 -31.04 -3.76 -25.11
CA ALA A 469 -31.57 -2.52 -25.68
C ALA A 469 -30.79 -2.08 -26.93
N PHE A 470 -29.47 -2.22 -26.91
CA PHE A 470 -28.61 -1.85 -28.03
C PHE A 470 -28.72 -2.87 -29.18
N SER A 471 -28.80 -4.18 -28.89
CA SER A 471 -29.03 -5.21 -29.92
C SER A 471 -30.38 -5.01 -30.60
N ALA A 472 -31.44 -4.70 -29.85
CA ALA A 472 -32.76 -4.41 -30.39
C ALA A 472 -32.77 -3.11 -31.23
N LYS A 473 -32.14 -2.04 -30.74
CA LYS A 473 -32.14 -0.73 -31.42
C LYS A 473 -31.27 -0.70 -32.68
N LEU A 474 -30.14 -1.43 -32.69
CA LEU A 474 -29.29 -1.58 -33.88
C LEU A 474 -29.99 -2.39 -35.00
N ARG A 475 -31.01 -3.20 -34.63
CA ARG A 475 -31.82 -3.96 -35.59
C ARG A 475 -33.10 -3.23 -36.01
N ALA A 476 -33.69 -2.42 -35.13
CA ALA A 476 -34.92 -1.68 -35.40
C ALA A 476 -34.73 -0.47 -36.34
N GLN A 477 -33.50 0.01 -36.54
CA GLN A 477 -33.19 1.06 -37.51
C GLN A 477 -32.26 0.52 -38.60
N ASP A 478 -32.81 0.30 -39.81
CA ASP A 478 -32.06 0.25 -41.08
C ASP A 478 -31.45 1.64 -41.37
N LEU A 479 -30.51 2.10 -40.54
CA LEU A 479 -29.76 3.32 -40.77
C LEU A 479 -28.62 3.02 -41.75
N LYS A 480 -28.94 3.13 -43.04
CA LYS A 480 -27.98 3.13 -44.17
C LYS A 480 -26.84 4.16 -44.04
N GLU A 481 -26.90 5.10 -43.10
CA GLU A 481 -25.85 6.10 -42.86
C GLU A 481 -24.73 5.64 -41.91
N LEU A 482 -24.87 4.51 -41.20
CA LEU A 482 -23.83 3.98 -40.28
C LEU A 482 -23.11 2.73 -40.79
N GLU A 483 -23.18 2.42 -42.09
CA GLU A 483 -22.42 1.33 -42.71
C GLU A 483 -20.90 1.34 -42.42
N PRO A 484 -20.18 2.49 -42.36
CA PRO A 484 -18.74 2.47 -42.07
C PRO A 484 -18.40 2.30 -40.57
N PHE A 485 -19.37 2.41 -39.65
CA PHE A 485 -19.14 2.28 -38.20
C PHE A 485 -19.63 0.95 -37.62
N ARG A 486 -20.42 0.16 -38.36
CA ARG A 486 -20.96 -1.12 -37.92
C ARG A 486 -19.89 -2.19 -37.68
N GLU A 487 -18.77 -2.08 -38.39
CA GLU A 487 -17.59 -2.95 -38.22
C GLU A 487 -16.74 -2.55 -37.00
N TYR A 488 -16.84 -1.29 -36.54
CA TYR A 488 -16.04 -0.75 -35.42
C TYR A 488 -16.79 -0.70 -34.08
N VAL A 489 -18.13 -0.64 -34.09
CA VAL A 489 -18.96 -0.55 -32.87
C VAL A 489 -19.90 -1.74 -32.80
N THR A 490 -19.40 -2.87 -32.30
CA THR A 490 -20.26 -4.01 -31.96
C THR A 490 -21.12 -3.67 -30.73
N PRO A 491 -22.34 -4.23 -30.61
CA PRO A 491 -23.15 -4.14 -29.38
C PRO A 491 -22.38 -4.52 -28.11
N GLN A 492 -21.50 -5.51 -28.25
CA GLN A 492 -20.62 -5.96 -27.18
C GLN A 492 -19.61 -4.86 -26.79
N MET A 493 -18.93 -4.23 -27.74
CA MET A 493 -17.99 -3.14 -27.46
C MET A 493 -18.68 -1.91 -26.84
N ALA A 494 -19.84 -1.50 -27.37
CA ALA A 494 -20.58 -0.35 -26.85
C ALA A 494 -21.08 -0.57 -25.41
N THR A 495 -21.56 -1.78 -25.10
CA THR A 495 -22.01 -2.15 -23.75
C THR A 495 -20.87 -2.28 -22.77
N THR A 496 -19.74 -2.85 -23.18
CA THR A 496 -18.56 -2.95 -22.33
C THR A 496 -17.98 -1.57 -22.02
N VAL A 497 -17.92 -0.66 -23.00
CA VAL A 497 -17.38 0.69 -22.79
C VAL A 497 -18.29 1.53 -21.89
N SER A 498 -19.61 1.53 -22.13
CA SER A 498 -20.55 2.29 -21.30
C SER A 498 -20.63 1.76 -19.87
N ALA A 499 -20.69 0.44 -19.69
CA ALA A 499 -20.69 -0.18 -18.36
C ALA A 499 -19.38 0.09 -17.59
N SER A 500 -18.23 0.06 -18.28
CA SER A 500 -16.93 0.37 -17.67
C SER A 500 -16.86 1.83 -17.18
N ILE A 501 -17.39 2.79 -17.94
CA ILE A 501 -17.42 4.21 -17.54
C ILE A 501 -18.31 4.41 -16.30
N ILE A 502 -19.51 3.82 -16.28
CA ILE A 502 -20.43 3.95 -15.15
C ILE A 502 -19.86 3.27 -13.90
N SER A 503 -19.31 2.07 -14.07
CA SER A 503 -18.64 1.35 -12.98
C SER A 503 -17.51 2.18 -12.37
N PHE A 504 -16.66 2.78 -13.20
CA PHE A 504 -15.58 3.66 -12.75
C PHE A 504 -16.10 4.86 -11.94
N VAL A 505 -17.13 5.56 -12.42
CA VAL A 505 -17.71 6.71 -11.72
C VAL A 505 -18.31 6.31 -10.37
N VAL A 506 -19.05 5.20 -10.31
CA VAL A 506 -19.66 4.70 -9.07
C VAL A 506 -18.58 4.33 -8.05
N ILE A 507 -17.56 3.59 -8.49
CA ILE A 507 -16.44 3.18 -7.63
C ILE A 507 -15.69 4.41 -7.08
N MET A 508 -15.40 5.41 -7.91
CA MET A 508 -14.76 6.64 -7.46
C MET A 508 -15.56 7.36 -6.36
N ILE A 509 -16.87 7.49 -6.54
CA ILE A 509 -17.75 8.16 -5.55
C ILE A 509 -17.79 7.36 -4.25
N LEU A 510 -17.96 6.04 -4.33
CA LEU A 510 -18.02 5.16 -3.15
C LEU A 510 -16.69 5.16 -2.38
N ASN A 511 -15.54 5.18 -3.06
CA ASN A 511 -14.22 5.28 -2.43
C ASN A 511 -14.08 6.54 -1.57
N ILE A 512 -14.46 7.70 -2.10
CA ILE A 512 -14.36 8.99 -1.40
C ILE A 512 -15.28 9.00 -0.17
N LEU A 513 -16.52 8.51 -0.31
CA LEU A 513 -17.47 8.45 0.79
C LEU A 513 -17.00 7.49 1.89
N TYR A 514 -16.49 6.31 1.51
CA TYR A 514 -16.05 5.32 2.47
C TYR A 514 -14.81 5.76 3.24
N GLU A 515 -13.85 6.44 2.63
CA GLU A 515 -12.69 7.00 3.34
C GLU A 515 -13.13 7.92 4.50
N ARG A 516 -14.11 8.81 4.24
CA ARG A 516 -14.66 9.70 5.28
C ARG A 516 -15.35 8.91 6.39
N VAL A 517 -16.10 7.88 6.03
CA VAL A 517 -16.78 7.01 6.99
C VAL A 517 -15.79 6.20 7.81
N ALA A 518 -14.73 5.65 7.20
CA ALA A 518 -13.72 4.85 7.88
C ALA A 518 -12.94 5.66 8.93
N ILE A 519 -12.57 6.91 8.61
CA ILE A 519 -11.96 7.83 9.58
C ILE A 519 -12.94 8.12 10.72
N TRP A 520 -14.20 8.44 10.39
CA TRP A 520 -15.22 8.72 11.40
C TRP A 520 -15.48 7.53 12.35
N ILE A 521 -15.56 6.30 11.81
CA ILE A 521 -15.72 5.08 12.62
C ILE A 521 -14.51 4.89 13.54
N THR A 522 -13.30 5.06 13.02
CA THR A 522 -12.08 4.82 13.80
C THR A 522 -11.90 5.88 14.90
N ASP A 523 -12.27 7.14 14.63
CA ASP A 523 -12.32 8.20 15.65
C ASP A 523 -13.40 7.95 16.70
N PHE A 524 -14.49 7.27 16.34
CA PHE A 524 -15.55 6.85 17.25
C PHE A 524 -15.14 5.68 18.16
N GLU A 525 -14.34 4.73 17.65
CA GLU A 525 -13.75 3.62 18.42
C GLU A 525 -12.75 4.10 19.48
N LEU A 526 -12.08 5.22 19.22
CA LEU A 526 -11.13 5.87 20.13
C LEU A 526 -10.03 4.91 20.65
N PRO A 527 -9.16 4.39 19.76
CA PRO A 527 -8.03 3.54 20.14
C PRO A 527 -6.99 4.31 20.97
N ARG A 528 -6.24 3.57 21.82
CA ARG A 528 -5.33 4.16 22.82
C ARG A 528 -4.06 4.72 22.19
N THR A 529 -3.42 3.92 21.35
CA THR A 529 -2.13 4.25 20.74
C THR A 529 -2.28 4.64 19.26
N LYS A 530 -1.21 5.18 18.66
CA LYS A 530 -1.22 5.55 17.24
C LYS A 530 -1.18 4.29 16.37
N THR A 531 -0.39 3.31 16.76
CA THR A 531 -0.31 2.01 16.07
C THR A 531 -1.66 1.31 16.01
N GLU A 532 -2.41 1.25 17.12
CA GLU A 532 -3.77 0.66 17.13
C GLU A 532 -4.74 1.41 16.20
N TYR A 533 -4.65 2.74 16.15
CA TYR A 533 -5.47 3.55 15.26
C TYR A 533 -5.19 3.27 13.79
N GLU A 534 -3.91 3.30 13.40
CA GLU A 534 -3.49 3.02 12.04
C GLU A 534 -3.85 1.58 11.64
N ASN A 535 -3.65 0.61 12.52
CA ASN A 535 -4.00 -0.80 12.25
C ASN A 535 -5.51 -0.99 12.05
N SER A 536 -6.33 -0.41 12.92
CA SER A 536 -7.79 -0.51 12.83
C SER A 536 -8.32 0.19 11.58
N LEU A 537 -7.81 1.38 11.25
CA LEU A 537 -8.17 2.11 10.04
C LEU A 537 -7.75 1.32 8.78
N THR A 538 -6.53 0.78 8.80
CA THR A 538 -5.95 0.00 7.69
C THR A 538 -6.79 -1.20 7.36
N LEU A 539 -7.19 -1.99 8.37
CA LEU A 539 -8.02 -3.18 8.16
C LEU A 539 -9.38 -2.83 7.53
N LYS A 540 -10.05 -1.78 8.02
CA LYS A 540 -11.36 -1.35 7.49
C LYS A 540 -11.25 -0.89 6.04
N MET A 541 -10.30 -0.01 5.75
CA MET A 541 -10.06 0.49 4.40
C MET A 541 -9.66 -0.64 3.45
N PHE A 542 -8.80 -1.56 3.88
CA PHE A 542 -8.42 -2.71 3.10
C PHE A 542 -9.60 -3.61 2.77
N LEU A 543 -10.45 -3.98 3.74
CA LEU A 543 -11.61 -4.87 3.49
C LEU A 543 -12.56 -4.29 2.43
N PHE A 544 -12.82 -2.98 2.50
CA PHE A 544 -13.64 -2.29 1.51
C PHE A 544 -12.98 -2.32 0.13
N GLN A 545 -11.70 -1.98 0.04
CA GLN A 545 -10.96 -1.97 -1.22
C GLN A 545 -10.79 -3.37 -1.81
N PHE A 546 -10.57 -4.39 -0.98
CA PHE A 546 -10.48 -5.79 -1.36
C PHE A 546 -11.73 -6.24 -2.11
N VAL A 547 -12.91 -6.00 -1.54
CA VAL A 547 -14.18 -6.35 -2.17
C VAL A 547 -14.38 -5.55 -3.45
N ASN A 548 -14.07 -4.25 -3.43
CA ASN A 548 -14.22 -3.38 -4.59
C ASN A 548 -13.36 -3.85 -5.79
N TYR A 549 -12.08 -4.16 -5.59
CA TYR A 549 -11.19 -4.58 -6.66
C TYR A 549 -11.44 -6.02 -7.13
N TYR A 550 -11.64 -6.97 -6.22
CA TYR A 550 -11.68 -8.40 -6.58
C TYR A 550 -13.08 -8.95 -6.88
N SER A 551 -14.16 -8.26 -6.49
CA SER A 551 -15.54 -8.74 -6.71
C SER A 551 -15.84 -9.08 -8.17
N SER A 552 -15.40 -8.25 -9.11
CA SER A 552 -15.59 -8.50 -10.55
C SER A 552 -14.88 -9.77 -11.02
N CYS A 553 -13.66 -10.01 -10.55
CA CYS A 553 -12.86 -11.19 -10.90
C CYS A 553 -13.45 -12.45 -10.24
N PHE A 554 -13.88 -12.36 -8.98
CA PHE A 554 -14.57 -13.46 -8.29
C PHE A 554 -15.90 -13.82 -8.96
N TYR A 555 -16.65 -12.83 -9.45
CA TYR A 555 -17.88 -13.07 -10.21
C TYR A 555 -17.61 -13.85 -11.49
N ILE A 556 -16.62 -13.44 -12.30
CA ILE A 556 -16.26 -14.12 -13.55
C ILE A 556 -15.74 -15.55 -13.26
N ALA A 557 -14.94 -15.72 -12.20
CA ALA A 557 -14.38 -17.01 -11.86
C ALA A 557 -15.42 -18.03 -11.37
N PHE A 558 -16.31 -17.61 -10.45
CA PHE A 558 -17.13 -18.55 -9.67
C PHE A 558 -18.64 -18.48 -9.91
N ALA A 559 -19.17 -17.34 -10.38
CA ALA A 559 -20.62 -17.17 -10.55
C ALA A 559 -21.06 -17.22 -12.02
N LYS A 560 -20.28 -16.62 -12.92
CA LYS A 560 -20.62 -16.53 -14.35
C LYS A 560 -20.68 -17.93 -15.00
N GLY A 561 -21.74 -18.20 -15.75
CA GLY A 561 -21.93 -19.46 -16.49
C GLY A 561 -22.15 -20.72 -15.65
N LYS A 562 -22.28 -20.62 -14.32
CA LYS A 562 -22.52 -21.79 -13.44
C LYS A 562 -23.99 -22.05 -13.10
N VAL A 563 -24.80 -20.98 -13.09
CA VAL A 563 -26.23 -21.04 -12.72
C VAL A 563 -27.10 -20.64 -13.91
N VAL A 564 -26.96 -21.36 -15.04
CA VAL A 564 -27.62 -21.00 -16.32
C VAL A 564 -28.79 -21.92 -16.68
N GLY A 565 -28.84 -23.15 -16.15
CA GLY A 565 -29.85 -24.14 -16.51
C GLY A 565 -29.52 -24.82 -17.85
N TYR A 566 -30.54 -25.23 -18.60
CA TYR A 566 -30.41 -25.83 -19.93
C TYR A 566 -31.37 -25.13 -20.90
N PRO A 567 -31.21 -25.24 -22.23
CA PRO A 567 -31.88 -24.36 -23.18
C PRO A 567 -33.43 -24.30 -23.10
N LYS A 568 -34.10 -25.36 -22.65
CA LYS A 568 -35.57 -25.40 -22.46
C LYS A 568 -36.03 -24.59 -21.23
N GLU A 569 -35.29 -24.68 -20.13
CA GLU A 569 -35.56 -23.99 -18.85
C GLU A 569 -34.31 -23.25 -18.36
N PRO A 570 -33.98 -22.10 -18.98
CA PRO A 570 -32.87 -21.26 -18.50
C PRO A 570 -33.25 -20.54 -17.20
N VAL A 571 -32.25 -20.21 -16.39
CA VAL A 571 -32.44 -19.48 -15.13
C VAL A 571 -32.54 -17.97 -15.38
N TYR A 572 -33.63 -17.35 -14.93
CA TYR A 572 -33.86 -15.91 -15.04
C TYR A 572 -33.61 -15.20 -13.71
N LEU A 573 -32.71 -14.20 -13.74
CA LEU A 573 -32.49 -13.27 -12.64
C LEU A 573 -33.67 -12.29 -12.55
N LEU A 574 -34.25 -12.16 -11.35
CA LEU A 574 -35.44 -11.34 -11.08
C LEU A 574 -36.64 -11.67 -11.98
N GLY A 575 -36.68 -12.89 -12.54
CA GLY A 575 -37.74 -13.37 -13.43
C GLY A 575 -37.79 -12.69 -14.80
N LYS A 576 -36.79 -11.89 -15.20
CA LYS A 576 -36.80 -11.14 -16.47
C LYS A 576 -35.55 -11.28 -17.32
N TYR A 577 -34.37 -11.39 -16.72
CA TYR A 577 -33.10 -11.38 -17.46
C TYR A 577 -32.42 -12.74 -17.36
N ARG A 578 -32.14 -13.40 -18.49
CA ARG A 578 -31.39 -14.65 -18.53
C ARG A 578 -29.95 -14.44 -18.04
N ASN A 579 -29.44 -15.36 -17.22
CA ASN A 579 -28.08 -15.30 -16.69
C ASN A 579 -27.02 -15.42 -17.81
N GLU A 580 -25.88 -14.73 -17.64
CA GLU A 580 -24.77 -14.79 -18.60
C GLU A 580 -24.13 -16.20 -18.65
N GLU A 581 -23.99 -16.72 -19.87
CA GLU A 581 -23.25 -17.95 -20.18
C GLU A 581 -21.77 -17.66 -20.44
N CYS A 582 -20.90 -18.66 -20.24
CA CYS A 582 -19.50 -18.60 -20.66
C CYS A 582 -19.36 -19.01 -22.13
N ASP A 583 -18.26 -18.61 -22.77
CA ASP A 583 -17.81 -19.21 -24.04
C ASP A 583 -17.56 -20.72 -23.90
N PRO A 584 -17.56 -21.50 -25.00
CA PRO A 584 -17.35 -22.95 -24.96
C PRO A 584 -15.97 -23.34 -24.46
N GLY A 585 -14.95 -22.49 -24.65
CA GLY A 585 -13.64 -22.66 -24.03
C GLY A 585 -13.67 -22.42 -22.51
N GLY A 586 -14.66 -21.70 -22.00
CA GLY A 586 -14.85 -21.39 -20.58
C GLY A 586 -14.60 -19.91 -20.29
N CYS A 587 -14.82 -19.51 -19.03
CA CYS A 587 -14.67 -18.12 -18.60
C CYS A 587 -13.21 -17.73 -18.27
N LEU A 588 -12.23 -18.63 -18.41
CA LEU A 588 -10.84 -18.38 -18.03
C LEU A 588 -10.16 -17.28 -18.88
N MET A 589 -10.46 -17.21 -20.17
CA MET A 589 -9.92 -16.16 -21.05
C MET A 589 -10.49 -14.78 -20.72
N GLU A 590 -11.80 -14.71 -20.40
CA GLU A 590 -12.41 -13.46 -19.94
C GLU A 590 -11.78 -13.00 -18.63
N LEU A 591 -11.58 -13.92 -17.67
CA LEU A 591 -10.91 -13.63 -16.40
C LEU A 591 -9.48 -13.13 -16.63
N THR A 592 -8.71 -13.80 -17.48
CA THR A 592 -7.33 -13.43 -17.82
C THR A 592 -7.26 -12.04 -18.45
N THR A 593 -8.19 -11.74 -19.37
CA THR A 593 -8.27 -10.44 -20.03
C THR A 593 -8.65 -9.36 -19.01
N GLN A 594 -9.64 -9.61 -18.17
CA GLN A 594 -10.08 -8.69 -17.12
C GLN A 594 -8.93 -8.38 -16.15
N LEU A 595 -8.20 -9.39 -15.69
CA LEU A 595 -7.04 -9.23 -14.82
C LEU A 595 -5.92 -8.44 -15.49
N THR A 596 -5.60 -8.74 -16.75
CA THR A 596 -4.56 -8.01 -17.50
C THR A 596 -4.92 -6.53 -17.65
N VAL A 597 -6.19 -6.23 -17.98
CA VAL A 597 -6.68 -4.86 -18.12
C VAL A 597 -6.69 -4.13 -16.79
N ILE A 598 -7.18 -4.75 -15.70
CA ILE A 598 -7.20 -4.12 -14.38
C ILE A 598 -5.78 -3.90 -13.87
N MET A 599 -4.95 -4.94 -13.87
CA MET A 599 -3.59 -4.88 -13.31
C MET A 599 -2.69 -3.95 -14.12
N GLY A 600 -2.63 -4.12 -15.44
CA GLY A 600 -1.82 -3.28 -16.31
C GLY A 600 -2.36 -1.85 -16.43
N GLY A 601 -3.68 -1.71 -16.58
CA GLY A 601 -4.33 -0.40 -16.69
C GLY A 601 -4.21 0.42 -15.40
N LYS A 602 -4.42 -0.21 -14.23
CA LYS A 602 -4.24 0.45 -12.94
C LYS A 602 -2.79 0.86 -12.71
N ALA A 603 -1.83 -0.05 -12.94
CA ALA A 603 -0.40 0.26 -12.79
C ALA A 603 0.01 1.49 -13.63
N ILE A 604 -0.35 1.50 -14.92
CA ILE A 604 -0.03 2.63 -15.79
C ILE A 604 -0.73 3.92 -15.32
N TRP A 605 -2.02 3.83 -14.99
CA TRP A 605 -2.79 5.00 -14.57
C TRP A 605 -2.29 5.59 -13.26
N ASN A 606 -2.00 4.75 -12.26
CA ASN A 606 -1.47 5.16 -10.98
C ASN A 606 -0.12 5.84 -11.17
N ASN A 607 0.85 5.21 -11.83
CA ASN A 607 2.18 5.79 -12.07
C ASN A 607 2.09 7.17 -12.75
N ILE A 608 1.19 7.33 -13.72
CA ILE A 608 0.92 8.63 -14.36
C ILE A 608 0.35 9.63 -13.36
N GLN A 609 -0.68 9.24 -12.60
CA GLN A 609 -1.33 10.08 -11.61
C GLN A 609 -0.36 10.52 -10.51
N GLU A 610 0.49 9.62 -10.04
CA GLU A 610 1.49 9.84 -9.01
C GLU A 610 2.57 10.84 -9.41
N VAL A 611 3.01 10.77 -10.66
CA VAL A 611 4.01 11.72 -11.19
C VAL A 611 3.36 13.06 -11.49
N LEU A 612 2.23 13.06 -12.20
CA LEU A 612 1.63 14.29 -12.72
C LEU A 612 0.89 15.10 -11.66
N LEU A 613 0.10 14.50 -10.76
CA LEU A 613 -0.71 15.27 -9.81
C LEU A 613 0.11 16.19 -8.90
N PRO A 614 1.12 15.70 -8.15
CA PRO A 614 1.88 16.58 -7.27
C PRO A 614 2.73 17.57 -8.07
N TRP A 615 3.29 17.16 -9.21
CA TRP A 615 4.05 18.06 -10.09
C TRP A 615 3.21 19.21 -10.63
N VAL A 616 2.00 18.92 -11.16
CA VAL A 616 1.06 19.94 -11.65
C VAL A 616 0.60 20.84 -10.51
N LYS A 617 0.27 20.29 -9.33
CA LYS A 617 -0.11 21.10 -8.16
C LYS A 617 1.00 22.04 -7.73
N ASN A 618 2.24 21.57 -7.67
CA ASN A 618 3.40 22.39 -7.35
C ASN A 618 3.66 23.46 -8.43
N LEU A 619 3.48 23.13 -9.71
CA LEU A 619 3.63 24.06 -10.82
C LEU A 619 2.57 25.18 -10.78
N ILE A 620 1.31 24.83 -10.51
CA ILE A 620 0.21 25.78 -10.33
C ILE A 620 0.47 26.67 -9.11
N PHE A 621 0.86 26.06 -7.98
CA PHE A 621 1.16 26.82 -6.76
C PHE A 621 2.27 27.83 -6.99
N ARG A 622 3.36 27.43 -7.67
CA ARG A 622 4.45 28.33 -8.06
C ARG A 622 3.98 29.45 -8.99
N HIS A 623 3.21 29.15 -10.03
CA HIS A 623 2.69 30.20 -10.93
C HIS A 623 1.77 31.20 -10.20
N CYS A 624 0.95 30.74 -9.26
CA CYS A 624 0.06 31.61 -8.49
C CYS A 624 0.81 32.48 -7.46
N THR A 625 1.90 31.98 -6.86
CA THR A 625 2.67 32.70 -5.83
C THR A 625 3.82 33.53 -6.39
N GLN A 626 4.42 33.14 -7.53
CA GLN A 626 5.55 33.86 -8.14
C GLN A 626 5.14 35.00 -9.07
N ALA A 627 3.84 35.29 -9.24
CA ALA A 627 3.32 36.32 -10.13
C ALA A 627 3.68 37.78 -9.74
N GLY A 628 4.72 38.03 -8.94
CA GLY A 628 5.13 39.38 -8.55
C GLY A 628 6.42 39.56 -7.73
N SER A 629 7.32 38.58 -7.60
CA SER A 629 8.52 38.71 -6.75
C SER A 629 9.79 38.12 -7.36
N GLU A 630 10.78 38.96 -7.70
CA GLU A 630 12.16 38.59 -8.07
C GLU A 630 13.04 38.32 -6.83
N LYS A 631 12.46 38.24 -5.63
CA LYS A 631 13.22 38.14 -4.38
C LYS A 631 13.74 36.72 -4.13
N VAL A 632 14.92 36.64 -3.50
CA VAL A 632 15.56 35.40 -3.04
C VAL A 632 14.69 34.74 -1.96
N ILE A 633 14.28 33.48 -2.17
CA ILE A 633 13.34 32.75 -1.29
C ILE A 633 14.10 31.86 -0.28
N PRO A 634 13.82 31.92 1.03
CA PRO A 634 14.46 31.05 2.02
C PRO A 634 13.98 29.60 1.98
N ARG A 635 14.74 28.68 2.60
CA ARG A 635 14.43 27.23 2.67
C ARG A 635 13.05 26.91 3.19
N TRP A 636 12.61 27.56 4.27
CA TRP A 636 11.28 27.30 4.85
C TRP A 636 10.14 27.70 3.90
N GLU A 637 10.30 28.75 3.10
CA GLU A 637 9.32 29.12 2.07
C GLU A 637 9.35 28.17 0.87
N GLN A 638 10.54 27.71 0.44
CA GLN A 638 10.68 26.71 -0.62
C GLN A 638 9.97 25.41 -0.24
N ASP A 639 10.16 24.93 0.98
CA ASP A 639 9.52 23.72 1.47
C ASP A 639 8.02 23.95 1.73
N TYR A 640 7.60 25.16 2.14
CA TYR A 640 6.18 25.52 2.23
C TYR A 640 5.46 25.42 0.87
N GLN A 641 6.15 25.70 -0.24
CA GLN A 641 5.57 25.58 -1.58
C GLN A 641 5.35 24.13 -2.04
N LEU A 642 5.94 23.14 -1.36
CA LEU A 642 5.75 21.72 -1.65
C LEU A 642 4.42 21.20 -1.07
N GLN A 643 3.92 20.09 -1.62
CA GLN A 643 2.70 19.46 -1.12
C GLN A 643 2.94 18.86 0.28
N PRO A 644 2.01 19.04 1.25
CA PRO A 644 2.02 18.27 2.48
C PRO A 644 1.62 16.83 2.19
N ILE A 645 2.21 15.88 2.93
CA ILE A 645 1.66 14.52 2.94
C ILE A 645 0.38 14.47 3.78
N GLY A 646 -0.61 13.70 3.34
CA GLY A 646 -1.88 13.56 4.07
C GLY A 646 -1.71 12.87 5.43
N LYS A 647 -2.75 12.94 6.29
CA LYS A 647 -2.76 12.26 7.60
C LYS A 647 -2.60 10.74 7.51
N LEU A 648 -2.97 10.15 6.37
CA LEU A 648 -2.84 8.72 6.07
C LEU A 648 -1.42 8.29 5.68
N GLY A 649 -0.49 9.23 5.47
CA GLY A 649 0.92 8.94 5.18
C GLY A 649 1.10 7.94 4.02
N LEU A 650 1.73 6.80 4.33
CA LEU A 650 2.07 5.73 3.38
C LEU A 650 0.96 4.69 3.16
N PHE A 651 -0.24 4.90 3.72
CA PHE A 651 -1.32 3.91 3.64
C PHE A 651 -1.67 3.53 2.19
N TYR A 652 -1.79 4.52 1.29
CA TYR A 652 -2.15 4.27 -0.10
C TYR A 652 -1.04 3.54 -0.88
N GLU A 653 0.22 3.82 -0.55
CA GLU A 653 1.40 3.16 -1.13
C GLU A 653 1.40 1.67 -0.80
N TYR A 654 1.22 1.32 0.48
CA TYR A 654 1.08 -0.08 0.89
C TYR A 654 -0.17 -0.74 0.31
N LEU A 655 -1.31 -0.05 0.33
CA LEU A 655 -2.57 -0.57 -0.22
C LEU A 655 -2.40 -0.97 -1.69
N GLU A 656 -1.71 -0.15 -2.48
CA GLU A 656 -1.46 -0.44 -3.88
C GLU A 656 -0.70 -1.75 -4.06
N MET A 657 0.41 -1.89 -3.35
CA MET A 657 1.28 -3.06 -3.43
C MET A 657 0.62 -4.33 -2.89
N VAL A 658 -0.20 -4.23 -1.83
CA VAL A 658 -0.96 -5.35 -1.26
C VAL A 658 -2.08 -5.79 -2.20
N ILE A 659 -2.73 -4.86 -2.90
CA ILE A 659 -3.70 -5.19 -3.95
C ILE A 659 -3.00 -5.84 -5.14
N GLN A 660 -1.80 -5.37 -5.51
CA GLN A 660 -1.01 -6.05 -6.55
C GLN A 660 -0.63 -7.49 -6.12
N PHE A 661 -0.20 -7.68 -4.87
CA PHE A 661 0.09 -9.00 -4.31
C PHE A 661 -1.13 -9.94 -4.37
N GLY A 662 -2.33 -9.45 -4.06
CA GLY A 662 -3.53 -10.26 -4.19
C GLY A 662 -3.85 -10.64 -5.64
N PHE A 663 -3.67 -9.75 -6.63
CA PHE A 663 -3.80 -10.13 -8.04
C PHE A 663 -2.80 -11.21 -8.46
N VAL A 664 -1.55 -11.11 -8.00
CA VAL A 664 -0.47 -12.06 -8.31
C VAL A 664 -0.69 -13.43 -7.64
N THR A 665 -1.39 -13.49 -6.51
CA THR A 665 -1.52 -14.72 -5.72
C THR A 665 -2.89 -15.38 -5.84
N LEU A 666 -4.00 -14.63 -5.79
CA LEU A 666 -5.36 -15.16 -5.81
C LEU A 666 -5.74 -15.78 -7.16
N PHE A 667 -5.25 -15.21 -8.27
CA PHE A 667 -5.69 -15.55 -9.63
C PHE A 667 -4.59 -16.13 -10.50
N VAL A 668 -3.47 -16.57 -9.91
CA VAL A 668 -2.28 -17.00 -10.66
C VAL A 668 -2.51 -18.23 -11.52
N ALA A 669 -3.44 -19.10 -11.11
CA ALA A 669 -3.85 -20.26 -11.90
C ALA A 669 -4.47 -19.88 -13.26
N SER A 670 -4.98 -18.66 -13.42
CA SER A 670 -5.53 -18.17 -14.69
C SER A 670 -4.49 -17.48 -15.56
N PHE A 671 -3.54 -16.75 -14.96
CA PHE A 671 -2.61 -15.88 -15.67
C PHE A 671 -1.17 -16.00 -15.13
N PRO A 672 -0.34 -16.89 -15.71
CA PRO A 672 1.03 -17.13 -15.24
C PRO A 672 1.99 -15.94 -15.41
N LEU A 673 1.67 -14.99 -16.28
CA LEU A 673 2.48 -13.79 -16.52
C LEU A 673 2.19 -12.66 -15.51
N ALA A 674 1.27 -12.86 -14.56
CA ALA A 674 0.97 -11.86 -13.52
C ALA A 674 2.24 -11.41 -12.76
N PRO A 675 3.14 -12.30 -12.29
CA PRO A 675 4.35 -11.87 -11.60
C PRO A 675 5.31 -11.07 -12.49
N VAL A 676 5.33 -11.32 -13.80
CA VAL A 676 6.15 -10.54 -14.75
C VAL A 676 5.65 -9.11 -14.83
N LEU A 677 4.33 -8.91 -14.96
CA LEU A 677 3.72 -7.58 -14.96
C LEU A 677 3.95 -6.86 -13.63
N ALA A 678 3.80 -7.58 -12.51
CA ALA A 678 4.06 -7.05 -11.16
C ALA A 678 5.52 -6.63 -10.98
N LEU A 679 6.47 -7.44 -11.47
CA LEU A 679 7.90 -7.14 -11.39
C LEU A 679 8.23 -5.86 -12.15
N VAL A 680 7.74 -5.73 -13.39
CA VAL A 680 7.94 -4.52 -14.20
C VAL A 680 7.32 -3.31 -13.50
N ASN A 681 6.11 -3.44 -12.95
CA ASN A 681 5.49 -2.34 -12.21
C ASN A 681 6.35 -1.92 -11.01
N ASN A 682 6.75 -2.86 -10.16
CA ASN A 682 7.55 -2.55 -8.97
C ASN A 682 8.89 -1.88 -9.29
N LEU A 683 9.54 -2.25 -10.40
CA LEU A 683 10.80 -1.63 -10.81
C LEU A 683 10.63 -0.13 -11.11
N PHE A 684 9.48 0.26 -11.68
CA PHE A 684 9.13 1.67 -11.85
C PHE A 684 8.65 2.29 -10.53
N GLU A 685 7.82 1.59 -9.78
CA GLU A 685 7.21 2.06 -8.53
C GLU A 685 8.24 2.52 -7.51
N ILE A 686 9.26 1.69 -7.24
CA ILE A 686 10.35 2.01 -6.31
C ILE A 686 10.95 3.40 -6.63
N ARG A 687 11.08 3.74 -7.92
CA ARG A 687 11.68 5.00 -8.37
C ARG A 687 10.69 6.15 -8.39
N VAL A 688 9.46 5.90 -8.80
CA VAL A 688 8.39 6.91 -8.79
C VAL A 688 8.15 7.38 -7.36
N ASP A 689 8.04 6.45 -6.40
CA ASP A 689 7.89 6.76 -4.98
C ASP A 689 9.07 7.50 -4.40
N ALA A 690 10.28 7.02 -4.66
CA ALA A 690 11.50 7.68 -4.23
C ALA A 690 11.58 9.12 -4.76
N TRP A 691 11.28 9.32 -6.04
CA TRP A 691 11.28 10.62 -6.69
C TRP A 691 10.20 11.56 -6.12
N LYS A 692 8.99 11.04 -5.92
CA LYS A 692 7.82 11.73 -5.37
C LYS A 692 8.12 12.26 -3.97
N ILE A 693 8.62 11.41 -3.07
CA ILE A 693 8.97 11.76 -1.68
C ILE A 693 10.21 12.68 -1.61
N THR A 694 11.18 12.52 -2.52
CA THR A 694 12.40 13.35 -2.53
C THR A 694 12.18 14.74 -3.10
N THR A 695 11.29 14.91 -4.08
CA THR A 695 11.19 16.16 -4.85
C THR A 695 9.89 16.93 -4.66
N GLN A 696 8.74 16.26 -4.58
CA GLN A 696 7.43 16.93 -4.68
C GLN A 696 6.74 17.17 -3.33
N PHE A 697 7.02 16.32 -2.35
CA PHE A 697 6.44 16.40 -1.01
C PHE A 697 7.36 17.14 -0.03
N ARG A 698 6.74 17.72 1.01
CA ARG A 698 7.44 18.20 2.21
C ARG A 698 8.05 17.04 2.97
N ARG A 699 9.14 17.32 3.71
CA ARG A 699 9.77 16.33 4.57
C ARG A 699 8.77 15.85 5.62
N MET A 700 8.62 14.54 5.71
CA MET A 700 7.79 13.92 6.73
C MET A 700 8.49 13.98 8.08
N VAL A 701 7.69 13.98 9.15
CA VAL A 701 8.24 13.78 10.50
C VAL A 701 8.71 12.32 10.60
N PRO A 702 9.97 12.08 10.99
CA PRO A 702 10.47 10.72 11.17
C PRO A 702 9.71 9.98 12.28
N GLU A 703 9.17 8.81 11.94
CA GLU A 703 8.43 7.94 12.85
C GLU A 703 9.15 6.59 12.96
N LYS A 704 9.22 6.06 14.19
CA LYS A 704 9.67 4.68 14.41
C LYS A 704 8.57 3.70 13.98
N ALA A 705 8.97 2.63 13.31
CA ALA A 705 8.13 1.47 13.02
C ALA A 705 9.02 0.23 13.07
N GLN A 706 8.56 -0.82 13.76
CA GLN A 706 9.25 -2.12 13.82
C GLN A 706 8.87 -2.98 12.62
N ASP A 707 7.61 -2.92 12.22
CA ASP A 707 7.00 -3.74 11.20
C ASP A 707 6.23 -2.88 10.20
N ILE A 708 5.73 -3.54 9.15
CA ILE A 708 4.78 -2.94 8.20
C ILE A 708 3.37 -2.77 8.82
N GLY A 709 3.19 -3.02 10.12
CA GLY A 709 1.92 -2.95 10.84
C GLY A 709 0.89 -3.98 10.38
N ALA A 710 -0.38 -3.55 10.30
CA ALA A 710 -1.52 -4.40 9.91
C ALA A 710 -1.41 -5.04 8.51
N TRP A 711 -0.47 -4.60 7.67
CA TRP A 711 -0.27 -5.19 6.34
C TRP A 711 0.27 -6.62 6.41
N GLN A 712 1.08 -6.95 7.41
CA GLN A 712 1.61 -8.31 7.59
C GLN A 712 0.50 -9.36 7.79
N PRO A 713 -0.44 -9.22 8.75
CA PRO A 713 -1.56 -10.15 8.89
C PRO A 713 -2.51 -10.12 7.69
N ILE A 714 -2.66 -8.97 7.00
CA ILE A 714 -3.43 -8.89 5.75
C ILE A 714 -2.80 -9.77 4.66
N LEU A 715 -1.50 -9.67 4.43
CA LEU A 715 -0.78 -10.50 3.45
C LEU A 715 -0.90 -11.99 3.78
N GLN A 716 -0.81 -12.36 5.07
CA GLN A 716 -1.02 -13.74 5.51
C GLN A 716 -2.45 -14.23 5.26
N GLY A 717 -3.46 -13.37 5.49
CA GLY A 717 -4.87 -13.68 5.19
C GLY A 717 -5.12 -13.88 3.70
N VAL A 718 -4.57 -12.99 2.86
CA VAL A 718 -4.64 -13.11 1.39
C VAL A 718 -3.93 -14.38 0.92
N ALA A 719 -2.77 -14.71 1.49
CA ALA A 719 -2.03 -15.93 1.17
C ALA A 719 -2.83 -17.21 1.48
N ILE A 720 -3.56 -17.26 2.60
CA ILE A 720 -4.45 -18.40 2.93
C ILE A 720 -5.59 -18.46 1.91
N LEU A 721 -6.24 -17.34 1.63
CA LEU A 721 -7.34 -17.28 0.66
C LEU A 721 -6.89 -17.66 -0.76
N ALA A 722 -5.64 -17.37 -1.14
CA ALA A 722 -5.08 -17.68 -2.45
C ALA A 722 -5.02 -19.18 -2.73
N VAL A 723 -4.72 -20.01 -1.72
CA VAL A 723 -4.68 -21.46 -1.89
C VAL A 723 -6.06 -22.00 -2.28
N ALA A 724 -7.08 -21.63 -1.51
CA ALA A 724 -8.46 -22.01 -1.78
C ALA A 724 -8.94 -21.45 -3.14
N THR A 725 -8.64 -20.18 -3.43
CA THR A 725 -9.05 -19.52 -4.68
C THR A 725 -8.45 -20.20 -5.91
N ASN A 726 -7.15 -20.49 -5.90
CA ASN A 726 -6.50 -21.16 -7.04
C ASN A 726 -7.01 -22.60 -7.23
N ALA A 727 -7.22 -23.35 -6.15
CA ALA A 727 -7.80 -24.70 -6.23
C ALA A 727 -9.21 -24.66 -6.86
N MET A 728 -10.04 -23.69 -6.44
CA MET A 728 -11.37 -23.49 -7.02
C MET A 728 -11.33 -23.01 -8.47
N ILE A 729 -10.40 -22.12 -8.86
CA ILE A 729 -10.26 -21.67 -10.26
C ILE A 729 -9.92 -22.86 -11.17
N ILE A 730 -8.98 -23.71 -10.75
CA ILE A 730 -8.57 -24.89 -11.52
C ILE A 730 -9.72 -25.90 -11.62
N ALA A 731 -10.48 -26.10 -10.54
CA ALA A 731 -11.59 -27.04 -10.52
C ALA A 731 -12.81 -26.55 -11.31
N PHE A 732 -13.21 -25.29 -11.13
CA PHE A 732 -14.48 -24.77 -11.65
C PHE A 732 -14.33 -23.92 -12.91
N SER A 733 -13.31 -23.08 -13.02
CA SER A 733 -13.16 -22.12 -14.13
C SER A 733 -12.34 -22.68 -15.30
N SER A 734 -11.33 -23.52 -15.00
CA SER A 734 -10.53 -24.26 -15.99
C SER A 734 -11.27 -25.52 -16.48
N ASP A 735 -10.91 -25.97 -17.69
CA ASP A 735 -11.42 -27.22 -18.28
C ASP A 735 -10.44 -28.39 -18.09
N MET A 736 -9.45 -28.25 -17.21
CA MET A 736 -8.43 -29.28 -16.98
C MET A 736 -8.99 -30.54 -16.31
N ILE A 737 -9.84 -30.41 -15.29
CA ILE A 737 -10.42 -31.58 -14.60
C ILE A 737 -11.35 -32.39 -15.51
N PRO A 738 -12.31 -31.79 -16.25
CA PRO A 738 -13.12 -32.53 -17.22
C PRO A 738 -12.28 -33.25 -18.29
N ARG A 739 -11.24 -32.58 -18.81
CA ARG A 739 -10.26 -33.18 -19.74
C ARG A 739 -9.56 -34.40 -19.14
N LEU A 740 -9.11 -34.31 -17.89
CA LEU A 740 -8.42 -35.40 -17.20
C LEU A 740 -9.37 -36.58 -16.94
N VAL A 741 -10.60 -36.31 -16.51
CA VAL A 741 -11.63 -37.34 -16.31
C VAL A 741 -11.99 -38.03 -17.62
N TYR A 742 -12.10 -37.28 -18.71
CA TYR A 742 -12.34 -37.87 -20.02
C TYR A 742 -11.21 -38.80 -20.44
N TYR A 743 -9.97 -38.31 -20.38
CA TYR A 743 -8.78 -39.07 -20.76
C TYR A 743 -8.66 -40.40 -19.99
N TRP A 744 -8.89 -40.39 -18.68
CA TRP A 744 -8.71 -41.59 -17.83
C TRP A 744 -9.93 -42.50 -17.71
N SER A 745 -11.16 -42.00 -17.88
CA SER A 745 -12.36 -42.79 -17.58
C SER A 745 -13.37 -42.89 -18.72
N PHE A 746 -13.48 -41.89 -19.60
CA PHE A 746 -14.51 -41.86 -20.66
C PHE A 746 -13.96 -42.04 -22.08
N SER A 747 -12.64 -42.08 -22.25
CA SER A 747 -12.02 -42.42 -23.54
C SER A 747 -12.00 -43.93 -23.78
N VAL A 748 -11.94 -44.73 -22.71
CA VAL A 748 -11.79 -46.19 -22.71
C VAL A 748 -13.07 -46.94 -22.34
N PHE A 749 -13.14 -48.22 -22.68
CA PHE A 749 -14.22 -49.12 -22.27
C PHE A 749 -14.35 -49.15 -20.72
N PRO A 750 -15.57 -49.07 -20.14
CA PRO A 750 -16.90 -49.32 -20.74
C PRO A 750 -17.61 -48.10 -21.32
N TYR A 751 -17.04 -46.89 -21.23
CA TYR A 751 -17.74 -45.66 -21.61
C TYR A 751 -17.33 -45.09 -22.96
N GLY A 752 -16.12 -45.39 -23.43
CA GLY A 752 -15.59 -44.95 -24.71
C GLY A 752 -15.23 -46.11 -25.63
N ASP A 753 -15.07 -45.78 -26.91
CA ASP A 753 -14.82 -46.74 -27.98
C ASP A 753 -13.31 -47.01 -28.22
N HIS A 754 -12.43 -46.27 -27.54
CA HIS A 754 -10.99 -46.40 -27.73
C HIS A 754 -10.39 -47.49 -26.83
N ALA A 755 -9.44 -48.26 -27.39
CA ALA A 755 -8.70 -49.28 -26.64
C ALA A 755 -7.65 -48.68 -25.70
N GLU A 756 -7.13 -47.49 -26.03
CA GLU A 756 -6.11 -46.77 -25.26
C GLU A 756 -6.63 -45.40 -24.82
N SER A 757 -6.07 -44.87 -23.73
CA SER A 757 -6.43 -43.55 -23.21
C SER A 757 -6.01 -42.45 -24.20
N THR A 758 -6.99 -41.80 -24.83
CA THR A 758 -6.78 -40.74 -25.80
C THR A 758 -7.68 -39.54 -25.50
N MET A 759 -7.27 -38.36 -25.95
CA MET A 759 -8.07 -37.13 -25.87
C MET A 759 -8.89 -36.90 -27.15
N SER A 760 -8.76 -37.76 -28.16
CA SER A 760 -9.56 -37.67 -29.39
C SER A 760 -11.05 -37.89 -29.10
N GLY A 761 -11.92 -37.06 -29.66
CA GLY A 761 -13.37 -37.13 -29.45
C GLY A 761 -13.87 -36.39 -28.21
N TYR A 762 -12.99 -35.71 -27.47
CA TYR A 762 -13.32 -34.99 -26.24
C TYR A 762 -14.45 -33.97 -26.45
N ILE A 763 -14.34 -33.13 -27.49
CA ILE A 763 -15.32 -32.06 -27.75
C ILE A 763 -16.69 -32.65 -28.12
N ASN A 764 -16.68 -33.75 -28.89
CA ASN A 764 -17.91 -34.41 -29.32
C ASN A 764 -18.65 -35.05 -28.14
N ASN A 765 -17.92 -35.65 -27.19
CA ASN A 765 -18.49 -36.29 -26.01
C ASN A 765 -18.92 -35.28 -24.91
N THR A 766 -18.23 -34.15 -24.80
CA THR A 766 -18.46 -33.15 -23.74
C THR A 766 -19.70 -32.30 -23.99
N LEU A 767 -20.08 -32.09 -25.25
CA LEU A 767 -21.21 -31.24 -25.60
C LEU A 767 -22.53 -32.03 -25.60
N SER A 768 -23.49 -31.58 -24.81
CA SER A 768 -24.82 -32.17 -24.76
C SER A 768 -25.65 -31.77 -25.98
N ILE A 769 -26.46 -32.71 -26.47
CA ILE A 769 -27.37 -32.52 -27.60
C ILE A 769 -28.71 -31.97 -27.09
N PHE A 770 -29.24 -30.98 -27.80
CA PHE A 770 -30.55 -30.37 -27.55
C PHE A 770 -31.42 -30.43 -28.81
N ASN A 771 -32.68 -30.83 -28.66
CA ASN A 771 -33.65 -30.78 -29.75
C ASN A 771 -34.27 -29.38 -29.84
N ILE A 772 -34.24 -28.76 -31.03
CA ILE A 772 -34.68 -27.37 -31.22
C ILE A 772 -36.19 -27.23 -30.99
N ASP A 773 -36.97 -28.28 -31.20
CA ASP A 773 -38.42 -28.25 -31.01
C ASP A 773 -38.81 -28.10 -29.53
N ASP A 774 -37.90 -28.42 -28.60
CA ASP A 774 -38.14 -28.32 -27.16
C ASP A 774 -37.89 -26.91 -26.58
N PHE A 775 -37.53 -25.92 -27.41
CA PHE A 775 -37.40 -24.54 -26.96
C PHE A 775 -38.74 -23.97 -26.50
N SER A 776 -38.71 -23.19 -25.42
CA SER A 776 -39.88 -22.38 -25.04
C SER A 776 -40.08 -21.22 -26.03
N ASN A 777 -41.34 -20.83 -26.25
CA ASN A 777 -41.68 -19.73 -27.17
C ASN A 777 -40.98 -18.40 -26.85
N PHE A 778 -40.56 -18.21 -25.59
CA PHE A 778 -39.85 -17.01 -25.13
C PHE A 778 -38.34 -17.03 -25.39
N SER A 779 -37.72 -18.21 -25.45
CA SER A 779 -36.26 -18.36 -25.62
C SER A 779 -35.86 -18.65 -27.06
N ARG A 780 -36.79 -19.14 -27.89
CA ARG A 780 -36.52 -19.51 -29.28
C ARG A 780 -36.07 -18.29 -30.11
N PRO A 781 -34.99 -18.39 -30.91
CA PRO A 781 -34.51 -17.28 -31.72
C PRO A 781 -35.47 -16.95 -32.86
N HIS A 782 -35.71 -15.66 -33.13
CA HIS A 782 -36.60 -15.20 -34.20
C HIS A 782 -36.01 -15.45 -35.61
N ASN A 783 -34.71 -15.27 -35.77
CA ASN A 783 -34.01 -15.42 -37.04
C ASN A 783 -33.07 -16.63 -37.00
N THR A 784 -33.03 -17.38 -38.10
CA THR A 784 -32.08 -18.47 -38.30
C THR A 784 -31.09 -18.13 -39.42
N PRO A 785 -29.80 -18.46 -39.29
CA PRO A 785 -28.83 -18.25 -40.35
C PRO A 785 -29.20 -19.06 -41.62
N TYR A 786 -28.84 -18.55 -42.80
CA TYR A 786 -29.14 -19.23 -44.08
C TYR A 786 -28.61 -20.67 -44.14
N TRP A 787 -27.47 -20.94 -43.49
CA TRP A 787 -26.81 -22.24 -43.44
C TRP A 787 -27.44 -23.23 -42.44
N PHE A 788 -28.39 -22.78 -41.62
CA PHE A 788 -28.98 -23.56 -40.52
C PHE A 788 -30.24 -24.36 -40.92
N LYS A 789 -30.78 -24.15 -42.12
CA LYS A 789 -32.09 -24.69 -42.55
C LYS A 789 -32.26 -26.22 -42.47
N ASN A 790 -31.16 -26.98 -42.40
CA ASN A 790 -31.18 -28.44 -42.42
C ASN A 790 -30.89 -29.11 -41.06
N SER A 791 -30.61 -28.36 -40.00
CA SER A 791 -30.25 -28.91 -38.68
C SER A 791 -31.45 -28.90 -37.72
N SER A 792 -31.81 -30.06 -37.17
CA SER A 792 -32.88 -30.22 -36.16
C SER A 792 -32.37 -30.21 -34.71
N THR A 793 -31.05 -30.24 -34.51
CA THR A 793 -30.43 -30.27 -33.18
C THR A 793 -29.38 -29.17 -33.05
N CYS A 794 -29.20 -28.67 -31.82
CA CYS A 794 -28.08 -27.81 -31.44
C CYS A 794 -27.37 -28.39 -30.21
N ARG A 795 -26.13 -27.98 -29.98
CA ARG A 795 -25.32 -28.42 -28.84
C ARG A 795 -25.07 -27.31 -27.85
N TYR A 796 -24.90 -27.68 -26.59
CA TYR A 796 -24.57 -26.75 -25.51
C TYR A 796 -23.60 -27.41 -24.52
N ARG A 797 -22.86 -26.58 -23.79
CA ARG A 797 -21.85 -27.04 -22.83
C ARG A 797 -22.51 -27.32 -21.48
N ASP A 798 -22.91 -28.57 -21.28
CA ASP A 798 -23.30 -29.15 -20.00
C ASP A 798 -23.18 -30.68 -20.10
N PHE A 799 -23.25 -31.40 -18.98
CA PHE A 799 -23.21 -32.87 -18.94
C PHE A 799 -24.60 -33.43 -18.66
N ARG A 800 -25.45 -33.47 -19.68
CA ARG A 800 -26.86 -33.90 -19.60
C ARG A 800 -27.15 -35.04 -20.58
N ASN A 801 -28.21 -35.78 -20.30
CA ASN A 801 -28.64 -36.85 -21.19
C ASN A 801 -29.23 -36.28 -22.50
N PRO A 802 -29.04 -36.98 -23.63
CA PRO A 802 -29.55 -36.57 -24.93
C PRO A 802 -31.10 -36.65 -25.01
N PRO A 803 -31.71 -35.98 -26.01
CA PRO A 803 -33.14 -36.10 -26.26
C PRO A 803 -33.53 -37.56 -26.59
N GLY A 804 -34.69 -38.01 -26.13
CA GLY A 804 -35.18 -39.38 -26.31
C GLY A 804 -34.66 -40.40 -25.29
N HIS A 805 -33.79 -39.99 -24.35
CA HIS A 805 -33.40 -40.80 -23.21
C HIS A 805 -34.49 -40.81 -22.13
N HIS A 806 -34.63 -41.89 -21.35
CA HIS A 806 -35.65 -42.03 -20.30
C HIS A 806 -35.62 -40.92 -19.23
N LYS A 807 -34.45 -40.30 -19.03
CA LYS A 807 -34.22 -39.11 -18.20
C LYS A 807 -33.69 -37.96 -19.06
N GLU A 808 -34.47 -37.53 -20.04
CA GLU A 808 -34.10 -36.43 -20.95
C GLU A 808 -33.66 -35.19 -20.18
N TYR A 809 -32.61 -34.52 -20.66
CA TYR A 809 -32.09 -33.26 -20.12
C TYR A 809 -31.68 -33.27 -18.64
N GLN A 810 -31.77 -34.39 -17.92
CA GLN A 810 -31.23 -34.52 -16.57
C GLN A 810 -29.72 -34.75 -16.61
N TYR A 811 -29.03 -34.46 -15.50
CA TYR A 811 -27.61 -34.71 -15.38
C TYR A 811 -27.26 -36.18 -15.61
N ASN A 812 -26.23 -36.41 -16.41
CA ASN A 812 -25.74 -37.75 -16.71
C ASN A 812 -24.74 -38.24 -15.63
N MET A 813 -24.27 -39.48 -15.75
CA MET A 813 -23.27 -40.04 -14.83
C MET A 813 -21.91 -39.30 -14.94
N GLN A 814 -21.56 -38.81 -16.13
CA GLN A 814 -20.33 -38.05 -16.37
C GLN A 814 -20.30 -36.74 -15.57
N TYR A 815 -21.43 -36.04 -15.44
CA TYR A 815 -21.57 -34.86 -14.58
C TYR A 815 -21.13 -35.16 -13.14
N TRP A 816 -21.66 -36.25 -12.56
CA TRP A 816 -21.39 -36.65 -11.19
C TRP A 816 -19.94 -37.12 -10.98
N HIS A 817 -19.34 -37.80 -11.97
CA HIS A 817 -17.92 -38.13 -11.94
C HIS A 817 -17.03 -36.88 -11.99
N VAL A 818 -17.35 -35.95 -12.89
CA VAL A 818 -16.58 -34.70 -13.05
C VAL A 818 -16.69 -33.83 -11.79
N ILE A 819 -17.88 -33.66 -11.20
CA ILE A 819 -18.03 -32.87 -9.97
C ILE A 819 -17.33 -33.55 -8.77
N ALA A 820 -17.40 -34.89 -8.67
CA ALA A 820 -16.69 -35.63 -7.63
C ALA A 820 -15.17 -35.45 -7.76
N ALA A 821 -14.62 -35.55 -8.99
CA ALA A 821 -13.21 -35.31 -9.27
C ALA A 821 -12.79 -33.86 -8.96
N LYS A 822 -13.65 -32.88 -9.26
CA LYS A 822 -13.41 -31.46 -8.91
C LYS A 822 -13.32 -31.26 -7.39
N MET A 823 -14.26 -31.81 -6.64
CA MET A 823 -14.26 -31.70 -5.18
C MET A 823 -13.06 -32.43 -4.55
N ALA A 824 -12.75 -33.64 -5.03
CA ALA A 824 -11.59 -34.40 -4.58
C ALA A 824 -10.28 -33.65 -4.87
N PHE A 825 -10.15 -33.05 -6.06
CA PHE A 825 -8.99 -32.25 -6.43
C PHE A 825 -8.80 -31.05 -5.48
N ILE A 826 -9.88 -30.31 -5.17
CA ILE A 826 -9.80 -29.17 -4.23
C ILE A 826 -9.28 -29.64 -2.88
N ILE A 827 -9.88 -30.69 -2.30
CA ILE A 827 -9.50 -31.22 -1.00
C ILE A 827 -8.03 -31.65 -1.00
N VAL A 828 -7.59 -32.40 -2.01
CA VAL A 828 -6.22 -32.91 -2.08
C VAL A 828 -5.21 -31.77 -2.21
N VAL A 829 -5.42 -30.84 -3.14
CA VAL A 829 -4.49 -29.72 -3.36
C VAL A 829 -4.43 -28.81 -2.14
N GLU A 830 -5.58 -28.48 -1.56
CA GLU A 830 -5.67 -27.63 -0.38
C GLU A 830 -4.88 -28.22 0.82
N HIS A 831 -5.09 -29.50 1.15
CA HIS A 831 -4.41 -30.14 2.27
C HIS A 831 -2.91 -30.30 2.03
N ILE A 832 -2.49 -30.66 0.80
CA ILE A 832 -1.06 -30.78 0.45
C ILE A 832 -0.36 -29.43 0.60
N VAL A 833 -0.98 -28.36 0.09
CA VAL A 833 -0.40 -27.02 0.16
C VAL A 833 -0.35 -26.51 1.59
N TYR A 834 -1.40 -26.68 2.39
CA TYR A 834 -1.38 -26.27 3.80
C TYR A 834 -0.38 -27.09 4.63
N PHE A 835 -0.28 -28.39 4.39
CA PHE A 835 0.72 -29.21 5.04
C PHE A 835 2.14 -28.73 4.71
N THR A 836 2.41 -28.46 3.43
CA THR A 836 3.70 -27.92 2.98
C THR A 836 3.99 -26.57 3.64
N LYS A 837 2.99 -25.68 3.72
CA LYS A 837 3.11 -24.40 4.41
C LYS A 837 3.49 -24.57 5.88
N PHE A 838 2.82 -25.46 6.61
CA PHE A 838 3.12 -25.73 8.01
C PHE A 838 4.54 -26.25 8.19
N VAL A 839 4.98 -27.19 7.35
CA VAL A 839 6.34 -27.73 7.38
C VAL A 839 7.38 -26.63 7.13
N LEU A 840 7.17 -25.77 6.13
CA LEU A 840 8.10 -24.67 5.82
C LEU A 840 8.20 -23.66 6.96
N SER A 841 7.06 -23.29 7.55
CA SER A 841 7.00 -22.38 8.70
C SER A 841 7.68 -22.98 9.94
N TYR A 842 7.66 -24.31 10.10
CA TYR A 842 8.38 -24.99 11.18
C TYR A 842 9.90 -25.07 10.95
N ILE A 843 10.33 -25.28 9.69
CA ILE A 843 11.75 -25.42 9.35
C ILE A 843 12.49 -24.08 9.38
N ILE A 844 11.84 -22.99 8.96
CA ILE A 844 12.46 -21.68 8.81
C ILE A 844 12.26 -20.89 10.12
N PRO A 845 13.31 -20.64 10.93
CA PRO A 845 13.16 -19.87 12.15
C PRO A 845 12.90 -18.39 11.84
N ASP A 846 11.95 -17.78 12.54
CA ASP A 846 11.59 -16.36 12.35
C ASP A 846 12.76 -15.39 12.56
N VAL A 847 13.65 -15.67 13.53
CA VAL A 847 14.82 -14.81 13.83
C VAL A 847 16.11 -15.51 13.40
N PRO A 848 16.96 -14.86 12.57
CA PRO A 848 18.26 -15.39 12.21
C PRO A 848 19.16 -15.64 13.44
N VAL A 849 20.02 -16.66 13.37
CA VAL A 849 20.89 -17.05 14.50
C VAL A 849 21.87 -15.93 14.87
N HIS A 850 22.42 -15.21 13.88
CA HIS A 850 23.39 -14.14 14.12
C HIS A 850 22.76 -12.93 14.84
N VAL A 851 21.56 -12.51 14.42
CA VAL A 851 20.80 -11.44 15.11
C VAL A 851 20.53 -11.84 16.56
N ARG A 852 20.16 -13.10 16.79
CA ARG A 852 19.94 -13.61 18.14
C ARG A 852 21.21 -13.61 19.00
N GLU A 853 22.38 -13.84 18.41
CA GLU A 853 23.67 -13.74 19.11
C GLU A 853 24.02 -12.27 19.41
N GLN A 854 23.80 -11.37 18.46
CA GLN A 854 24.01 -9.93 18.62
C GLN A 854 23.12 -9.32 19.71
N ILE A 855 21.82 -9.61 19.72
CA ILE A 855 20.89 -9.18 20.78
C ILE A 855 21.35 -9.67 22.16
N LYS A 856 21.84 -10.91 22.25
CA LYS A 856 22.38 -11.45 23.52
C LYS A 856 23.64 -10.70 23.96
N ARG A 857 24.52 -10.34 23.02
CA ARG A 857 25.75 -9.58 23.30
C ARG A 857 25.42 -8.16 23.78
N GLU A 858 24.48 -7.46 23.12
CA GLU A 858 24.03 -6.12 23.53
C GLU A 858 23.43 -6.14 24.94
N ARG A 859 22.56 -7.12 25.24
CA ARG A 859 21.97 -7.29 26.59
C ARG A 859 23.03 -7.55 27.65
N TYR A 860 24.03 -8.36 27.33
CA TYR A 860 25.15 -8.61 28.23
C TYR A 860 25.96 -7.33 28.51
N LEU A 861 26.33 -6.58 27.46
CA LEU A 861 27.06 -5.31 27.61
C LEU A 861 26.27 -4.29 28.44
N THR A 862 24.97 -4.18 28.18
CA THR A 862 24.08 -3.28 28.95
C THR A 862 24.07 -3.65 30.43
N GLN A 863 24.02 -4.94 30.77
CA GLN A 863 24.09 -5.41 32.16
C GLN A 863 25.44 -5.09 32.81
N VAL A 864 26.55 -5.25 32.08
CA VAL A 864 27.90 -4.91 32.57
C VAL A 864 28.00 -3.41 32.85
N ILE A 865 27.55 -2.55 31.92
CA ILE A 865 27.57 -1.09 32.09
C ILE A 865 26.73 -0.65 33.30
N ILE A 866 25.53 -1.24 33.48
CA ILE A 866 24.69 -0.98 34.65
C ILE A 866 25.41 -1.41 35.94
N HIS A 867 26.08 -2.56 35.93
CA HIS A 867 26.80 -3.06 37.10
C HIS A 867 27.99 -2.14 37.47
N GLU A 868 28.81 -1.76 36.50
CA GLU A 868 29.93 -0.84 36.70
C GLU A 868 29.49 0.56 37.17
N ALA A 869 28.41 1.09 36.60
CA ALA A 869 27.84 2.36 37.04
C ALA A 869 27.40 2.30 38.51
N ASN A 870 26.74 1.22 38.92
CA ASN A 870 26.36 1.00 40.31
C ASN A 870 27.58 0.86 41.23
N LEU A 871 28.63 0.15 40.81
CA LEU A 871 29.87 0.06 41.55
C LEU A 871 30.53 1.43 41.74
N LYS A 872 30.64 2.25 40.68
CA LYS A 872 31.17 3.62 40.79
C LYS A 872 30.36 4.49 41.75
N LEU A 873 29.03 4.38 41.74
CA LEU A 873 28.17 5.09 42.68
C LEU A 873 28.40 4.66 44.13
N VAL A 874 28.57 3.36 44.38
CA VAL A 874 28.90 2.83 45.72
C VAL A 874 30.27 3.33 46.15
N THR A 875 31.29 3.25 45.29
CA THR A 875 32.64 3.76 45.59
C THR A 875 32.65 5.26 45.85
N LYS A 876 31.86 6.05 45.10
CA LYS A 876 31.71 7.49 45.34
C LYS A 876 31.04 7.80 46.69
N ARG A 877 30.09 6.96 47.13
CA ARG A 877 29.47 7.06 48.46
C ARG A 877 30.40 6.61 49.60
N LEU A 878 31.40 5.79 49.32
CA LEU A 878 32.36 5.29 50.30
C LEU A 878 33.58 6.20 50.49
N LYS A 879 33.83 7.17 49.59
CA LYS A 879 34.89 8.17 49.80
C LYS A 879 34.46 9.17 50.90
N PRO A 880 35.25 9.34 52.00
CA PRO A 880 34.99 10.38 52.98
C PRO A 880 35.19 11.78 52.38
N PRO A 881 34.56 12.84 52.92
CA PRO A 881 34.79 14.20 52.46
C PRO A 881 36.23 14.59 52.81
N GLU A 882 37.07 14.80 51.80
CA GLU A 882 38.34 15.48 52.00
C GLU A 882 38.06 16.99 52.09
N ASP A 883 38.52 17.61 53.18
CA ASP A 883 38.41 19.03 53.46
C ASP A 883 39.06 19.87 52.35
N ASP A 884 38.33 20.90 51.91
CA ASP A 884 38.82 21.97 51.05
C ASP A 884 39.98 22.72 51.74
N GLU A 885 41.22 22.55 51.26
CA GLU A 885 42.28 23.55 51.44
C GLU A 885 42.78 24.08 50.09
N GLU A 886 42.69 25.40 49.96
CA GLU A 886 43.11 26.24 48.85
C GLU A 886 44.56 26.01 48.39
N LYS A 887 44.83 26.05 47.05
CA LYS A 887 45.84 26.91 46.38
C LYS A 887 45.98 26.64 44.86
N PRO A 888 46.61 27.54 44.06
CA PRO A 888 45.96 28.13 42.89
C PRO A 888 46.50 27.67 41.53
N GLN A 889 45.76 28.09 40.49
CA GLN A 889 45.94 27.94 39.05
C GLN A 889 47.38 28.00 38.52
N HIS A 890 47.73 27.03 37.67
CA HIS A 890 48.49 27.26 36.43
C HIS A 890 48.16 26.19 35.38
N PRO A 891 48.07 26.52 34.07
CA PRO A 891 47.66 25.57 33.04
C PRO A 891 48.88 24.95 32.36
N LYS A 892 48.86 23.63 32.13
CA LYS A 892 49.67 22.98 31.10
C LYS A 892 48.98 21.67 30.70
N GLY A 893 48.64 21.58 29.42
CA GLY A 893 48.07 20.38 28.83
C GLY A 893 49.07 19.23 28.77
N LYS A 894 48.52 18.02 28.71
CA LYS A 894 49.13 16.84 28.13
C LYS A 894 48.02 15.87 27.73
N GLU A 895 48.06 15.47 26.47
CA GLU A 895 47.40 14.27 25.97
C GLU A 895 47.95 13.06 26.73
N GLU A 896 47.07 12.26 27.33
CA GLU A 896 47.39 10.88 27.71
C GLU A 896 46.43 9.95 26.98
N LYS A 897 46.98 9.29 25.95
CA LYS A 897 46.43 8.06 25.40
C LYS A 897 46.46 7.01 26.50
N LEU A 898 45.28 6.55 26.92
CA LEU A 898 45.16 5.35 27.75
C LEU A 898 44.88 4.17 26.81
N GLU A 899 45.92 3.44 26.43
CA GLU A 899 45.79 2.06 25.97
C GLU A 899 45.44 1.22 27.19
N LEU A 900 44.25 0.62 27.18
CA LEU A 900 43.83 -0.38 28.17
C LEU A 900 43.93 -1.74 27.50
N GLU A 901 44.99 -2.48 27.81
CA GLU A 901 45.08 -3.93 27.60
C GLU A 901 43.96 -4.61 28.40
N LEU A 902 43.10 -5.33 27.67
CA LEU A 902 42.07 -6.20 28.20
C LEU A 902 42.66 -7.60 28.36
N ASP A 903 43.04 -7.96 29.57
CA ASP A 903 43.06 -9.36 30.00
C ASP A 903 41.75 -9.63 30.76
N PHE A 904 40.90 -10.47 30.15
CA PHE A 904 39.97 -11.49 30.70
C PHE A 904 38.72 -11.70 29.83
#